data_AF-A0A378I313-F1
#
_entry.id   AF-A0A378I313-F1
#
_cell.length_a   1.000
_cell.length_b   1.000
_cell.length_c   1.000
_cell.angle_alpha   90.00
_cell.angle_beta   90.00
_cell.angle_gamma   90.00
#
_symmetry.space_group_name_H-M   'P 1'
#
loop_
_entity.id
_entity.type
_entity.pdbx_description
1 polymer ?
#
loop_
_entity_poly.entity_id
_entity_poly.type
_entity_poly.pdbx_seq_one_letter_code
_entity_poly.pdbx_strand_id
1 'polypeptide(L)'
;MEFLDIAEKIIPAYASLPSAERHHFQSTSIGQDFVKLIKKIKRDTANFQSSVSLFNVLFSPLETRREQLINDIDNSISDFKETYQDHQDYKLIKEKCDFLLLQEDLPLLRFLNEDERRIVVNTEYSQTYIRLKVHLKQSLKIARSEFEKVPNWQNQDTIEKLNTQYLLASDVWHHSFQDDIKLTELRNLINSQQIVEDLIHLAKFFPLLNCRLNATSPQTEFEKLIAAINHSNQTPEEIYNLEKKQLSDLLYYCMQQITLHDLQFINLKQFNKEQAQQMAAASLQAFNEQSQLRLCELLQNYHQALNTYVLSQLKLINGKAWQQSEPLLPQSLLSSLSHLLNHSLVNQTNEFLRRLSDAHAFIQATGFATQNESSFLAILDFYNYNRFAGQVAETKSILASLLNPFLPLYFEYKNIALYEKSIFFKLYRTVMPALVAVAFIILVAALLSPLGLPELAFAAAFIPTLFIGVALATNYVLLKDKIYNGLREFYYDGPYNIPEFQINQRMLTAFKDLKTANEVKKYYIQELKTCIDLDKFYQSKKKQGILTTEEIAAHKENTAKLNLLYLEWYDIHSNNELSYTIAPEIILTRLKKEGCKEYQALEAALESELGELKSSIHQTVNDLEATFRAQELQATVSSTVQQAPALKIHYTPCLFKPSFVAHKEKAEEYDKLIIAIQPSA
;
A
#
# COMPACT_ATOMS: atom_id res chain seq x y z
N MET A 1 -23.78 66.51 23.15
CA MET A 1 -24.10 65.59 22.04
C MET A 1 -23.10 65.82 20.93
N GLU A 2 -22.47 64.74 20.45
CA GLU A 2 -21.53 64.80 19.34
C GLU A 2 -22.28 64.95 18.00
N PHE A 3 -21.56 65.37 16.94
CA PHE A 3 -22.15 65.58 15.61
C PHE A 3 -22.86 64.32 15.10
N LEU A 4 -22.24 63.15 15.28
CA LEU A 4 -22.77 61.86 14.82
C LEU A 4 -24.01 61.42 15.61
N ASP A 5 -24.09 61.73 16.91
CA ASP A 5 -25.28 61.39 17.72
C ASP A 5 -26.55 62.08 17.21
N ILE A 6 -26.40 63.31 16.69
CA ILE A 6 -27.50 64.08 16.13
C ILE A 6 -27.79 63.62 14.71
N ALA A 7 -26.76 63.32 13.91
CA ALA A 7 -26.90 62.77 12.57
C ALA A 7 -27.70 61.45 12.58
N GLU A 8 -27.43 60.57 13.54
CA GLU A 8 -28.10 59.27 13.73
C GLU A 8 -29.61 59.41 14.03
N LYS A 9 -30.03 60.53 14.65
CA LYS A 9 -31.46 60.82 14.88
C LYS A 9 -32.18 61.25 13.61
N ILE A 10 -31.46 61.87 12.67
CA ILE A 10 -32.02 62.39 11.43
C ILE A 10 -32.04 61.29 10.36
N ILE A 11 -30.91 60.61 10.16
CA ILE A 11 -30.77 59.45 9.27
C ILE A 11 -30.20 58.30 10.12
N PRO A 12 -31.03 57.30 10.49
CA PRO A 12 -30.56 56.12 11.20
C PRO A 12 -29.41 55.41 10.48
N ALA A 13 -28.47 54.80 11.21
CA ALA A 13 -27.22 54.19 10.73
C ALA A 13 -26.24 55.13 10.00
N TYR A 14 -26.46 56.46 9.98
CA TYR A 14 -25.52 57.41 9.37
C TYR A 14 -24.14 57.37 10.04
N ALA A 15 -24.07 57.09 11.34
CA ALA A 15 -22.80 56.94 12.04
C ALA A 15 -21.98 55.74 11.53
N SER A 16 -22.65 54.69 11.04
CA SER A 16 -22.05 53.44 10.54
C SER A 16 -21.49 53.54 9.11
N LEU A 17 -21.79 54.64 8.39
CA LEU A 17 -21.25 54.86 7.05
C LEU A 17 -19.74 55.15 7.07
N PRO A 18 -18.97 54.68 6.06
CA PRO A 18 -17.58 55.06 5.87
C PRO A 18 -17.38 56.58 5.75
N SER A 19 -16.24 57.09 6.23
CA SER A 19 -15.99 58.55 6.23
C SER A 19 -16.04 59.16 4.84
N ALA A 20 -15.59 58.44 3.82
CA ALA A 20 -15.64 58.90 2.42
C ALA A 20 -17.07 59.13 1.94
N GLU A 21 -17.99 58.20 2.22
CA GLU A 21 -19.40 58.33 1.83
C GLU A 21 -20.10 59.47 2.58
N ARG A 22 -19.80 59.63 3.87
CA ARG A 22 -20.31 60.76 4.67
C ARG A 22 -19.82 62.10 4.12
N HIS A 23 -18.55 62.24 3.77
CA HIS A 23 -18.02 63.47 3.18
C HIS A 23 -18.60 63.75 1.80
N HIS A 24 -18.78 62.71 0.98
CA HIS A 24 -19.42 62.85 -0.32
C HIS A 24 -20.84 63.38 -0.17
N PHE A 25 -21.67 62.77 0.69
CA PHE A 25 -23.01 63.27 0.95
C PHE A 25 -22.98 64.71 1.48
N GLN A 26 -22.15 65.01 2.48
CA GLN A 26 -22.02 66.35 3.07
C GLN A 26 -21.61 67.44 2.06
N SER A 27 -20.97 67.06 0.94
CA SER A 27 -20.59 67.99 -0.12
C SER A 27 -21.75 68.37 -1.06
N THR A 28 -22.80 67.55 -1.11
CA THR A 28 -24.02 67.81 -1.89
C THR A 28 -24.82 68.98 -1.30
N SER A 29 -25.71 69.58 -2.08
CA SER A 29 -26.58 70.68 -1.61
C SER A 29 -27.42 70.26 -0.40
N ILE A 30 -28.04 69.08 -0.44
CA ILE A 30 -28.82 68.55 0.68
C ILE A 30 -27.92 68.22 1.87
N GLY A 31 -26.76 67.62 1.63
CA GLY A 31 -25.83 67.28 2.70
C GLY A 31 -25.34 68.51 3.45
N GLN A 32 -25.19 69.65 2.76
CA GLN A 32 -24.91 70.92 3.42
C GLN A 32 -26.09 71.38 4.30
N ASP A 33 -27.34 71.23 3.84
CA ASP A 33 -28.53 71.56 4.62
C ASP A 33 -28.72 70.61 5.82
N PHE A 34 -28.39 69.32 5.66
CA PHE A 34 -28.28 68.33 6.73
C PHE A 34 -27.25 68.74 7.78
N VAL A 35 -26.04 69.15 7.35
CA VAL A 35 -24.99 69.65 8.25
C VAL A 35 -25.43 70.93 8.97
N LYS A 36 -26.11 71.85 8.27
CA LYS A 36 -26.67 73.07 8.89
C LYS A 36 -27.70 72.71 9.96
N LEU A 37 -28.60 71.76 9.69
CA LEU A 37 -29.59 71.28 10.66
C LEU A 37 -28.92 70.67 11.90
N ILE A 38 -27.91 69.81 11.73
CA ILE A 38 -27.17 69.23 12.85
C ILE A 38 -26.48 70.33 13.68
N LYS A 39 -25.83 71.30 13.02
CA LYS A 39 -25.18 72.42 13.71
C LYS A 39 -26.19 73.31 14.45
N LYS A 40 -27.39 73.51 13.89
CA LYS A 40 -28.51 74.21 14.54
C LYS A 40 -28.94 73.46 15.80
N ILE A 41 -29.27 72.18 15.70
CA ILE A 41 -29.68 71.34 16.84
C ILE A 41 -28.59 71.31 17.93
N LYS A 42 -27.32 71.18 17.54
CA LYS A 42 -26.18 71.22 18.49
C LYS A 42 -26.11 72.56 19.23
N ARG A 43 -26.28 73.67 18.50
CA ARG A 43 -26.30 75.02 19.07
C ARG A 43 -27.49 75.22 19.99
N ASP A 44 -28.69 74.83 19.58
CA ASP A 44 -29.92 75.00 20.36
C ASP A 44 -29.88 74.18 21.65
N THR A 45 -29.35 72.94 21.58
CA THR A 45 -29.10 72.10 22.76
C THR A 45 -28.06 72.70 23.70
N ALA A 46 -26.95 73.23 23.17
CA ALA A 46 -25.90 73.86 23.98
C ALA A 46 -26.38 75.17 24.63
N ASN A 47 -27.13 75.99 23.89
CA ASN A 47 -27.76 77.20 24.40
C ASN A 47 -28.74 76.88 25.54
N PHE A 48 -29.56 75.85 25.38
CA PHE A 48 -30.43 75.36 26.45
C PHE A 48 -29.63 74.95 27.68
N GLN A 49 -28.61 74.10 27.53
CA GLN A 49 -27.74 73.67 28.64
C GLN A 49 -27.06 74.85 29.36
N SER A 50 -26.60 75.86 28.62
CA SER A 50 -25.99 77.06 29.19
C SER A 50 -26.99 78.00 29.88
N SER A 51 -28.27 77.96 29.49
CA SER A 51 -29.35 78.76 30.08
C SER A 51 -29.93 78.18 31.37
N VAL A 52 -29.59 76.93 31.69
CA VAL A 52 -29.89 76.28 32.98
C VAL A 52 -28.91 76.79 34.04
N SER A 53 -29.09 78.03 34.50
CA SER A 53 -28.44 78.52 35.72
C SER A 53 -29.21 78.06 36.96
N LEU A 54 -28.51 77.89 38.10
CA LEU A 54 -29.10 77.49 39.39
C LEU A 54 -30.31 78.35 39.82
N PHE A 55 -30.37 79.62 39.39
CA PHE A 55 -31.48 80.53 39.68
C PHE A 55 -32.72 80.30 38.79
N ASN A 56 -32.56 79.78 37.57
CA ASN A 56 -33.68 79.47 36.66
C ASN A 56 -34.40 78.16 37.03
N VAL A 57 -33.77 77.30 37.85
CA VAL A 57 -34.35 76.05 38.37
C VAL A 57 -35.47 76.30 39.39
N LEU A 58 -35.45 77.45 40.08
CA LEU A 58 -36.43 77.78 41.12
C LEU A 58 -37.68 78.51 40.60
N PHE A 59 -37.64 79.13 39.41
CA PHE A 59 -38.68 80.08 38.97
C PHE A 59 -39.14 79.93 37.50
N SER A 60 -38.69 78.92 36.75
CA SER A 60 -39.14 78.67 35.37
C SER A 60 -39.60 77.21 35.23
N PRO A 61 -40.61 76.89 34.40
CA PRO A 61 -40.96 75.52 34.08
C PRO A 61 -39.91 74.97 33.11
N LEU A 62 -38.75 74.58 33.64
CA LEU A 62 -37.65 73.99 32.88
C LEU A 62 -38.09 72.73 32.12
N GLU A 63 -39.05 71.98 32.68
CA GLU A 63 -39.71 70.85 32.03
C GLU A 63 -40.39 71.30 30.73
N THR A 64 -41.25 72.32 30.79
CA THR A 64 -41.99 72.84 29.61
C THR A 64 -41.06 73.42 28.56
N ARG A 65 -39.97 74.09 28.95
CA ARG A 65 -38.99 74.64 28.00
C ARG A 65 -38.13 73.53 27.36
N ARG A 66 -37.86 72.46 28.10
CA ARG A 66 -37.20 71.25 27.58
C ARG A 66 -38.11 70.52 26.60
N GLU A 67 -39.38 70.36 26.93
CA GLU A 67 -40.40 69.77 26.05
C GLU A 67 -40.57 70.59 24.78
N GLN A 68 -40.62 71.92 24.88
CA GLN A 68 -40.64 72.82 23.72
C GLN A 68 -39.40 72.64 22.83
N LEU A 69 -38.20 72.58 23.42
CA LEU A 69 -36.97 72.35 22.65
C LEU A 69 -36.98 70.97 21.95
N ILE A 70 -37.45 69.92 22.64
CA ILE A 70 -37.58 68.58 22.04
C ILE A 70 -38.55 68.64 20.86
N ASN A 71 -39.72 69.26 21.05
CA ASN A 71 -40.72 69.42 19.99
C ASN A 71 -40.18 70.25 18.82
N ASP A 72 -39.43 71.32 19.06
CA ASP A 72 -38.84 72.15 18.01
C ASP A 72 -37.76 71.40 17.21
N ILE A 73 -36.98 70.55 17.89
CA ILE A 73 -36.00 69.65 17.25
C ILE A 73 -36.73 68.60 16.41
N ASP A 74 -37.74 67.92 16.98
CA ASP A 74 -38.50 66.87 16.28
C ASP A 74 -39.26 67.42 15.07
N ASN A 75 -39.83 68.62 15.18
CA ASN A 75 -40.43 69.35 14.06
C ASN A 75 -39.39 69.70 13.00
N SER A 76 -38.24 70.27 13.38
CA SER A 76 -37.16 70.61 12.43
C SER A 76 -36.61 69.38 11.69
N ILE A 77 -36.56 68.21 12.36
CA ILE A 77 -36.17 66.93 11.76
C ILE A 77 -37.25 66.44 10.80
N SER A 78 -38.52 66.55 11.19
CA SER A 78 -39.66 66.14 10.37
C SER A 78 -39.77 66.99 9.10
N ASP A 79 -39.67 68.32 9.23
CA ASP A 79 -39.65 69.26 8.11
C ASP A 79 -38.52 68.96 7.12
N PHE A 80 -37.32 68.65 7.64
CA PHE A 80 -36.19 68.25 6.80
C PHE A 80 -36.47 66.95 6.04
N LYS A 81 -37.00 65.93 6.73
CA LYS A 81 -37.34 64.64 6.10
C LYS A 81 -38.40 64.83 5.02
N GLU A 82 -39.46 65.59 5.29
CA GLU A 82 -40.55 65.84 4.34
C GLU A 82 -40.07 66.64 3.12
N THR A 83 -39.26 67.69 3.35
CA THR A 83 -38.74 68.55 2.27
C THR A 83 -37.85 67.78 1.29
N TYR A 84 -37.01 66.87 1.78
CA TYR A 84 -36.01 66.18 0.95
C TYR A 84 -36.35 64.72 0.67
N GLN A 85 -37.50 64.20 1.12
CA GLN A 85 -37.89 62.79 0.97
C GLN A 85 -37.74 62.28 -0.46
N ASP A 86 -38.06 63.14 -1.44
CA ASP A 86 -38.04 62.76 -2.85
C ASP A 86 -36.74 63.04 -3.59
N HIS A 87 -35.81 63.75 -2.98
CA HIS A 87 -34.57 64.13 -3.62
C HIS A 87 -33.58 62.96 -3.71
N GLN A 88 -32.92 62.81 -4.85
CA GLN A 88 -32.08 61.67 -5.19
C GLN A 88 -30.93 61.44 -4.20
N ASP A 89 -30.11 62.46 -3.87
CA ASP A 89 -28.99 62.25 -2.93
C ASP A 89 -29.45 61.85 -1.52
N TYR A 90 -30.61 62.34 -1.08
CA TYR A 90 -31.22 61.93 0.20
C TYR A 90 -31.71 60.49 0.14
N LYS A 91 -32.38 60.09 -0.95
CA LYS A 91 -32.79 58.69 -1.18
C LYS A 91 -31.58 57.75 -1.21
N LEU A 92 -30.51 58.10 -1.91
CA LEU A 92 -29.30 57.28 -2.03
C LEU A 92 -28.60 57.07 -0.69
N ILE A 93 -28.38 58.13 0.09
CA ILE A 93 -27.73 57.99 1.39
C ILE A 93 -28.63 57.21 2.37
N LYS A 94 -29.94 57.42 2.28
CA LYS A 94 -30.92 56.70 3.10
C LYS A 94 -30.95 55.22 2.73
N GLU A 95 -30.94 54.85 1.46
CA GLU A 95 -30.85 53.45 1.01
C GLU A 95 -29.60 52.76 1.53
N LYS A 96 -28.44 53.44 1.51
CA LYS A 96 -27.18 52.90 2.09
C LYS A 96 -27.29 52.66 3.60
N CYS A 97 -27.87 53.62 4.32
CA CYS A 97 -28.15 53.50 5.75
C CYS A 97 -29.14 52.38 6.08
N ASP A 98 -30.25 52.31 5.33
CA ASP A 98 -31.29 51.29 5.45
C ASP A 98 -30.71 49.88 5.20
N PHE A 99 -29.83 49.74 4.20
CA PHE A 99 -29.11 48.50 3.94
C PHE A 99 -28.21 48.09 5.12
N LEU A 100 -27.45 49.04 5.68
CA LEU A 100 -26.60 48.76 6.86
C LEU A 100 -27.44 48.27 8.05
N LEU A 101 -28.65 48.80 8.22
CA LEU A 101 -29.56 48.31 9.25
C LEU A 101 -30.01 46.87 8.99
N LEU A 102 -30.29 46.47 7.75
CA LEU A 102 -30.62 45.07 7.44
C LEU A 102 -29.40 44.15 7.62
N GLN A 103 -28.21 44.61 7.20
CA GLN A 103 -26.96 43.86 7.28
C GLN A 103 -26.55 43.54 8.73
N GLU A 104 -26.90 44.38 9.69
CA GLU A 104 -26.64 44.10 11.10
C GLU A 104 -27.30 42.80 11.59
N ASP A 105 -28.51 42.47 11.11
CA ASP A 105 -29.22 41.25 11.51
C ASP A 105 -28.98 40.08 10.53
N LEU A 106 -28.66 40.38 9.26
CA LEU A 106 -28.23 39.39 8.27
C LEU A 106 -26.89 39.80 7.60
N PRO A 107 -25.75 39.49 8.22
CA PRO A 107 -24.43 39.89 7.72
C PRO A 107 -24.09 39.38 6.32
N LEU A 108 -24.72 38.27 5.90
CA LEU A 108 -24.57 37.66 4.56
C LEU A 108 -24.99 38.58 3.42
N LEU A 109 -25.82 39.60 3.69
CA LEU A 109 -26.18 40.60 2.67
C LEU A 109 -24.97 41.36 2.12
N ARG A 110 -23.81 41.34 2.80
CA ARG A 110 -22.58 41.99 2.33
C ARG A 110 -22.14 41.58 0.92
N PHE A 111 -22.52 40.39 0.47
CA PHE A 111 -22.19 39.86 -0.85
C PHE A 111 -22.93 40.53 -2.00
N LEU A 112 -24.00 41.26 -1.69
CA LEU A 112 -24.81 41.93 -2.71
C LEU A 112 -24.10 43.17 -3.25
N ASN A 113 -24.23 43.40 -4.55
CA ASN A 113 -23.78 44.64 -5.21
C ASN A 113 -24.79 45.79 -4.98
N GLU A 114 -24.46 47.02 -5.40
CA GLU A 114 -25.31 48.20 -5.11
C GLU A 114 -26.76 48.07 -5.62
N ASP A 115 -26.97 47.48 -6.80
CA ASP A 115 -28.31 47.33 -7.37
C ASP A 115 -29.13 46.25 -6.65
N GLU A 116 -28.48 45.14 -6.28
CA GLU A 116 -29.09 44.06 -5.51
C GLU A 116 -29.46 44.52 -4.08
N ARG A 117 -28.61 45.35 -3.46
CA ARG A 117 -28.90 45.97 -2.16
C ARG A 117 -30.16 46.82 -2.22
N ARG A 118 -30.33 47.60 -3.29
CA ARG A 118 -31.56 48.39 -3.49
C ARG A 118 -32.80 47.51 -3.60
N ILE A 119 -32.71 46.38 -4.29
CA ILE A 119 -33.84 45.45 -4.41
C ILE A 119 -34.27 44.94 -3.03
N VAL A 120 -33.31 44.51 -2.19
CA VAL A 120 -33.59 44.00 -0.83
C VAL A 120 -34.15 45.09 0.10
N VAL A 121 -33.58 46.30 0.04
CA VAL A 121 -34.02 47.43 0.87
C VAL A 121 -35.43 47.87 0.50
N ASN A 122 -35.78 47.88 -0.79
CA ASN A 122 -37.04 48.43 -1.28
C ASN A 122 -38.23 47.46 -1.21
N THR A 123 -38.07 46.27 -0.64
CA THR A 123 -39.22 45.39 -0.38
C THR A 123 -40.09 45.95 0.74
N GLU A 124 -41.39 45.70 0.66
CA GLU A 124 -42.37 46.23 1.62
C GLU A 124 -42.11 45.75 3.05
N TYR A 125 -41.75 44.47 3.21
CA TYR A 125 -41.41 43.89 4.51
C TYR A 125 -40.08 44.41 5.06
N SER A 126 -39.06 44.66 4.22
CA SER A 126 -37.80 45.28 4.66
C SER A 126 -38.02 46.71 5.15
N GLN A 127 -38.78 47.52 4.40
CA GLN A 127 -39.11 48.89 4.82
C GLN A 127 -39.93 48.93 6.11
N THR A 128 -40.87 47.99 6.27
CA THR A 128 -41.65 47.84 7.50
C THR A 128 -40.75 47.45 8.68
N TYR A 129 -39.87 46.47 8.46
CA TYR A 129 -38.91 46.02 9.46
C TYR A 129 -37.94 47.12 9.88
N ILE A 130 -37.36 47.87 8.94
CA ILE A 130 -36.43 48.97 9.24
C ILE A 130 -37.09 50.02 10.14
N ARG A 131 -38.33 50.44 9.83
CA ARG A 131 -39.08 51.40 10.66
C ARG A 131 -39.29 50.87 12.07
N LEU A 132 -39.71 49.61 12.19
CA LEU A 132 -39.94 48.96 13.47
C LEU A 132 -38.64 48.80 14.26
N LYS A 133 -37.55 48.40 13.60
CA LYS A 133 -36.20 48.25 14.15
C LYS A 133 -35.67 49.55 14.72
N VAL A 134 -35.77 50.65 13.98
CA VAL A 134 -35.35 51.98 14.43
C VAL A 134 -36.14 52.40 15.68
N HIS A 135 -37.46 52.23 15.65
CA HIS A 135 -38.33 52.53 16.80
C HIS A 135 -37.96 51.69 18.02
N LEU A 136 -37.85 50.36 17.88
CA LEU A 136 -37.49 49.45 18.96
C LEU A 136 -36.10 49.74 19.53
N LYS A 137 -35.10 50.04 18.70
CA LYS A 137 -33.75 50.44 19.17
C LYS A 137 -33.81 51.74 19.98
N GLN A 138 -34.61 52.71 19.54
CA GLN A 138 -34.79 53.97 20.27
C GLN A 138 -35.50 53.74 21.61
N SER A 139 -36.58 52.97 21.64
CA SER A 139 -37.29 52.58 22.87
C SER A 139 -36.39 51.81 23.84
N LEU A 140 -35.58 50.87 23.33
CA LEU A 140 -34.60 50.14 24.13
C LEU A 140 -33.53 51.06 24.72
N LYS A 141 -33.04 52.04 23.96
CA LYS A 141 -32.06 53.01 24.45
C LYS A 141 -32.65 53.88 25.58
N ILE A 142 -33.90 54.31 25.43
CA ILE A 142 -34.62 55.07 26.46
C ILE A 142 -34.81 54.20 27.71
N ALA A 143 -35.39 53.02 27.57
CA ALA A 143 -35.65 52.09 28.67
C ALA A 143 -34.37 51.69 29.42
N ARG A 144 -33.26 51.43 28.71
CA ARG A 144 -31.95 51.17 29.32
C ARG A 144 -31.42 52.38 30.08
N SER A 145 -31.55 53.59 29.53
CA SER A 145 -31.13 54.82 30.21
C SER A 145 -31.98 55.15 31.46
N GLU A 146 -33.23 54.71 31.48
CA GLU A 146 -34.11 54.82 32.65
C GLU A 146 -33.78 53.77 33.71
N PHE A 147 -33.50 52.53 33.29
CA PHE A 147 -33.03 51.46 34.17
C PHE A 147 -31.69 51.79 34.83
N GLU A 148 -30.75 52.39 34.11
CA GLU A 148 -29.47 52.86 34.67
C GLU A 148 -29.65 53.92 35.76
N LYS A 149 -30.69 54.76 35.66
CA LYS A 149 -31.01 55.77 36.67
C LYS A 149 -31.76 55.18 37.86
N VAL A 150 -32.69 54.25 37.61
CA VAL A 150 -33.51 53.59 38.63
C VAL A 150 -33.67 52.10 38.26
N PRO A 151 -32.81 51.22 38.79
CA PRO A 151 -32.91 49.79 38.52
C PRO A 151 -34.12 49.22 39.26
N ASN A 152 -35.16 48.86 38.52
CA ASN A 152 -36.35 48.22 39.07
C ASN A 152 -36.85 47.11 38.12
N TRP A 153 -37.68 46.20 38.66
CA TRP A 153 -38.18 45.03 37.94
C TRP A 153 -39.12 45.39 36.77
N GLN A 154 -39.83 46.52 36.86
CA GLN A 154 -40.74 46.99 35.80
C GLN A 154 -39.99 47.45 34.55
N ASN A 155 -38.88 48.16 34.76
CA ASN A 155 -37.99 48.60 33.68
C ASN A 155 -37.26 47.41 33.06
N GLN A 156 -36.89 46.40 33.86
CA GLN A 156 -36.31 45.15 33.36
C GLN A 156 -37.31 44.36 32.48
N ASP A 157 -38.56 44.17 32.94
CA ASP A 157 -39.62 43.52 32.16
C ASP A 157 -39.91 44.27 30.86
N THR A 158 -39.86 45.61 30.88
CA THR A 158 -40.01 46.45 29.68
C THR A 158 -38.86 46.23 28.69
N ILE A 159 -37.61 46.15 29.17
CA ILE A 159 -36.44 45.85 28.32
C ILE A 159 -36.55 44.44 27.73
N GLU A 160 -36.94 43.44 28.51
CA GLU A 160 -37.12 42.06 28.06
C GLU A 160 -38.24 41.95 27.00
N LYS A 161 -39.37 42.63 27.20
CA LYS A 161 -40.45 42.72 26.20
C LYS A 161 -39.99 43.37 24.91
N LEU A 162 -39.29 44.50 24.98
CA LEU A 162 -38.77 45.19 23.80
C LEU A 162 -37.71 44.37 23.06
N ASN A 163 -36.82 43.67 23.77
CA ASN A 163 -35.87 42.74 23.16
C ASN A 163 -36.59 41.57 22.48
N THR A 164 -37.63 41.02 23.11
CA THR A 164 -38.44 39.93 22.52
C THR A 164 -39.15 40.41 21.24
N GLN A 165 -39.74 41.61 21.26
CA GLN A 165 -40.35 42.21 20.08
C GLN A 165 -39.33 42.45 18.95
N TYR A 166 -38.11 42.85 19.30
CA TYR A 166 -37.01 43.01 18.33
C TYR A 166 -36.66 41.69 17.66
N LEU A 167 -36.47 40.63 18.46
CA LEU A 167 -36.14 39.29 17.94
C LEU A 167 -37.26 38.75 17.05
N LEU A 168 -38.52 38.86 17.50
CA LEU A 168 -39.68 38.46 16.70
C LEU A 168 -39.79 39.23 15.38
N ALA A 169 -39.55 40.55 15.41
CA ALA A 169 -39.55 41.36 14.18
C ALA A 169 -38.44 40.94 13.22
N SER A 170 -37.24 40.63 13.75
CA SER A 170 -36.11 40.12 12.97
C SER A 170 -36.44 38.77 12.35
N ASP A 171 -37.03 37.85 13.11
CA ASP A 171 -37.41 36.52 12.64
C ASP A 171 -38.48 36.60 11.54
N VAL A 172 -39.50 37.44 11.72
CA VAL A 172 -40.55 37.65 10.71
C VAL A 172 -39.95 38.21 9.41
N TRP A 173 -39.02 39.17 9.51
CA TRP A 173 -38.31 39.70 8.36
C TRP A 173 -37.45 38.62 7.67
N HIS A 174 -36.70 37.82 8.43
CA HIS A 174 -35.91 36.72 7.89
C HIS A 174 -36.77 35.69 7.16
N HIS A 175 -37.90 35.26 7.73
CA HIS A 175 -38.82 34.34 7.06
C HIS A 175 -39.38 34.95 5.78
N SER A 176 -39.80 36.22 5.83
CA SER A 176 -40.30 36.94 4.65
C SER A 176 -39.25 37.03 3.54
N PHE A 177 -37.98 37.27 3.90
CA PHE A 177 -36.85 37.29 2.97
C PHE A 177 -36.56 35.91 2.37
N GLN A 178 -36.70 34.83 3.15
CA GLN A 178 -36.51 33.45 2.67
C GLN A 178 -37.62 32.99 1.72
N ASP A 179 -38.87 33.36 2.01
CA ASP A 179 -40.04 32.89 1.28
C ASP A 179 -40.33 33.69 0.00
N ASP A 180 -39.72 34.88 -0.17
CA ASP A 180 -39.98 35.73 -1.33
C ASP A 180 -39.39 35.14 -2.63
N ILE A 181 -40.25 34.61 -3.49
CA ILE A 181 -39.85 34.02 -4.78
C ILE A 181 -39.05 35.00 -5.64
N LYS A 182 -39.31 36.31 -5.58
CA LYS A 182 -38.63 37.31 -6.41
C LYS A 182 -37.16 37.49 -6.04
N LEU A 183 -36.77 37.13 -4.83
CA LEU A 183 -35.38 37.24 -4.35
C LEU A 183 -34.62 35.90 -4.42
N THR A 184 -35.18 34.88 -5.07
CA THR A 184 -34.55 33.54 -5.16
C THR A 184 -33.15 33.61 -5.77
N GLU A 185 -32.97 34.37 -6.85
CA GLU A 185 -31.66 34.54 -7.49
C GLU A 185 -30.63 35.20 -6.56
N LEU A 186 -31.05 36.20 -5.78
CA LEU A 186 -30.17 36.87 -4.81
C LEU A 186 -29.81 35.95 -3.65
N ARG A 187 -30.75 35.14 -3.15
CA ARG A 187 -30.47 34.13 -2.13
C ARG A 187 -29.49 33.07 -2.64
N ASN A 188 -29.66 32.62 -3.88
CA ASN A 188 -28.72 31.69 -4.51
C ASN A 188 -27.33 32.30 -4.67
N LEU A 189 -27.25 33.58 -5.05
CA LEU A 189 -25.98 34.31 -5.12
C LEU A 189 -25.30 34.38 -3.74
N ILE A 190 -26.04 34.79 -2.71
CA ILE A 190 -25.55 34.85 -1.32
C ILE A 190 -25.03 33.47 -0.89
N ASN A 191 -25.82 32.41 -1.10
CA ASN A 191 -25.44 31.05 -0.74
C ASN A 191 -24.18 30.60 -1.49
N SER A 192 -24.08 30.89 -2.80
CA SER A 192 -22.89 30.53 -3.59
C SER A 192 -21.63 31.23 -3.09
N GLN A 193 -21.71 32.52 -2.76
CA GLN A 193 -20.59 33.28 -2.23
C GLN A 193 -20.19 32.81 -0.82
N GLN A 194 -21.18 32.46 0.01
CA GLN A 194 -20.94 31.88 1.32
C GLN A 194 -20.21 30.54 1.20
N ILE A 195 -20.65 29.64 0.30
CA ILE A 195 -19.98 28.37 0.07
C ILE A 195 -18.53 28.60 -0.40
N VAL A 196 -18.29 29.57 -1.28
CA VAL A 196 -16.92 29.92 -1.71
C VAL A 196 -16.07 30.41 -0.54
N GLU A 197 -16.60 31.26 0.35
CA GLU A 197 -15.88 31.66 1.56
C GLU A 197 -15.59 30.48 2.48
N ASP A 198 -16.58 29.61 2.73
CA ASP A 198 -16.43 28.40 3.56
C ASP A 198 -15.37 27.46 2.98
N LEU A 199 -15.33 27.31 1.65
CA LEU A 199 -14.28 26.56 0.96
C LEU A 199 -12.92 27.22 1.07
N ILE A 200 -12.82 28.55 1.00
CA ILE A 200 -11.56 29.26 1.24
C ILE A 200 -11.08 29.00 2.67
N HIS A 201 -11.99 28.96 3.65
CA HIS A 201 -11.67 28.57 5.02
C HIS A 201 -11.22 27.11 5.11
N LEU A 202 -11.88 26.19 4.40
CA LEU A 202 -11.47 24.79 4.32
C LEU A 202 -10.08 24.64 3.67
N ALA A 203 -9.78 25.39 2.61
CA ALA A 203 -8.47 25.37 1.95
C ALA A 203 -7.35 25.99 2.80
N LYS A 204 -7.69 26.90 3.73
CA LYS A 204 -6.75 27.39 4.75
C LYS A 204 -6.55 26.37 5.87
N PHE A 205 -7.61 25.67 6.28
CA PHE A 205 -7.57 24.62 7.29
C PHE A 205 -6.85 23.37 6.79
N PHE A 206 -6.99 23.06 5.50
CA PHE A 206 -6.35 21.93 4.83
C PHE A 206 -5.63 22.38 3.55
N PRO A 207 -4.39 22.90 3.67
CA PRO A 207 -3.64 23.53 2.56
C PRO A 207 -3.44 22.66 1.32
N LEU A 208 -3.47 21.34 1.47
CA LEU A 208 -3.34 20.37 0.38
C LEU A 208 -4.40 20.54 -0.72
N LEU A 209 -5.57 21.09 -0.41
CA LEU A 209 -6.60 21.38 -1.43
C LEU A 209 -6.11 22.35 -2.53
N ASN A 210 -5.09 23.16 -2.24
CA ASN A 210 -4.50 24.08 -3.21
C ASN A 210 -3.54 23.39 -4.20
N CYS A 211 -3.34 22.07 -4.08
CA CYS A 211 -2.49 21.31 -4.99
C CYS A 211 -3.22 20.76 -6.22
N ARG A 212 -2.44 20.37 -7.23
CA ARG A 212 -2.92 19.70 -8.45
C ARG A 212 -2.62 18.22 -8.39
N LEU A 213 -3.62 17.34 -8.47
CA LEU A 213 -3.34 15.90 -8.51
C LEU A 213 -2.57 15.45 -9.76
N ASN A 214 -2.76 16.15 -10.87
CA ASN A 214 -2.16 15.81 -12.14
C ASN A 214 -1.46 17.02 -12.73
N ALA A 215 -0.19 16.86 -13.12
CA ALA A 215 0.59 17.93 -13.75
C ALA A 215 -0.04 18.41 -15.07
N THR A 216 -0.85 17.58 -15.72
CA THR A 216 -1.59 17.95 -16.94
C THR A 216 -2.89 18.70 -16.68
N SER A 217 -3.39 18.71 -15.43
CA SER A 217 -4.58 19.48 -15.06
C SER A 217 -4.18 20.94 -14.83
N PRO A 218 -4.78 21.91 -15.51
CA PRO A 218 -4.53 23.32 -15.24
C PRO A 218 -5.16 23.78 -13.91
N GLN A 219 -6.11 23.01 -13.37
CA GLN A 219 -6.86 23.36 -12.16
C GLN A 219 -6.34 22.65 -10.92
N THR A 220 -6.35 23.36 -9.78
CA THR A 220 -6.14 22.80 -8.42
C THR A 220 -7.36 22.00 -7.97
N GLU A 221 -7.22 21.15 -6.95
CA GLU A 221 -8.36 20.39 -6.44
C GLU A 221 -9.42 21.32 -5.81
N PHE A 222 -9.00 22.44 -5.22
CA PHE A 222 -9.87 23.53 -4.78
C PHE A 222 -10.66 24.16 -5.95
N GLU A 223 -10.01 24.48 -7.07
CA GLU A 223 -10.66 25.05 -8.25
C GLU A 223 -11.65 24.07 -8.89
N LYS A 224 -11.33 22.77 -8.90
CA LYS A 224 -12.26 21.72 -9.34
C LYS A 224 -13.48 21.62 -8.43
N LEU A 225 -13.29 21.75 -7.12
CA LEU A 225 -14.37 21.73 -6.15
C LEU A 225 -15.31 22.93 -6.34
N ILE A 226 -14.76 24.13 -6.50
CA ILE A 226 -15.54 25.34 -6.82
C ILE A 226 -16.31 25.16 -8.14
N ALA A 227 -15.65 24.65 -9.18
CA ALA A 227 -16.31 24.40 -10.46
C ALA A 227 -17.46 23.39 -10.32
N ALA A 228 -17.26 22.31 -9.56
CA ALA A 228 -18.28 21.29 -9.32
C ALA A 228 -19.50 21.84 -8.58
N ILE A 229 -19.29 22.70 -7.59
CA ILE A 229 -20.37 23.35 -6.83
C ILE A 229 -21.10 24.37 -7.71
N ASN A 230 -20.38 25.22 -8.45
CA ASN A 230 -20.96 26.23 -9.33
C ASN A 230 -21.82 25.63 -10.46
N HIS A 231 -21.58 24.38 -10.85
CA HIS A 231 -22.32 23.69 -11.91
C HIS A 231 -23.64 23.06 -11.43
N SER A 232 -24.05 23.22 -10.17
CA SER A 232 -25.22 22.53 -9.64
C SER A 232 -25.85 23.24 -8.44
N ASN A 233 -27.18 23.29 -8.40
CA ASN A 233 -27.96 23.72 -7.23
C ASN A 233 -27.88 22.66 -6.12
N GLN A 234 -26.69 22.46 -5.55
CA GLN A 234 -26.44 21.40 -4.58
C GLN A 234 -26.99 21.75 -3.20
N THR A 235 -27.59 20.76 -2.57
CA THR A 235 -27.94 20.80 -1.16
C THR A 235 -26.66 20.79 -0.29
N PRO A 236 -26.71 21.27 0.96
CA PRO A 236 -25.57 21.20 1.88
C PRO A 236 -24.98 19.79 2.04
N GLU A 237 -25.82 18.76 1.97
CA GLU A 237 -25.40 17.36 2.04
C GLU A 237 -24.62 16.91 0.80
N GLU A 238 -25.00 17.38 -0.39
CA GLU A 238 -24.28 17.10 -1.63
C GLU A 238 -22.92 17.80 -1.67
N ILE A 239 -22.84 19.04 -1.17
CA ILE A 239 -21.58 19.79 -1.03
C ILE A 239 -20.63 19.04 -0.10
N TYR A 240 -21.10 18.62 1.07
CA TYR A 240 -20.31 17.84 2.03
C TYR A 240 -19.77 16.53 1.42
N ASN A 241 -20.60 15.83 0.62
CA ASN A 241 -20.20 14.61 -0.05
C ASN A 241 -19.11 14.86 -1.12
N LEU A 242 -19.17 15.99 -1.82
CA LEU A 242 -18.15 16.38 -2.79
C LEU A 242 -16.84 16.77 -2.14
N GLU A 243 -16.90 17.58 -1.09
CA GLU A 243 -15.74 17.92 -0.25
C GLU A 243 -15.06 16.64 0.24
N LYS A 244 -15.85 15.72 0.80
CA LYS A 244 -15.35 14.43 1.30
C LYS A 244 -14.69 13.61 0.21
N LYS A 245 -15.33 13.51 -0.97
CA LYS A 245 -14.80 12.75 -2.10
C LYS A 245 -13.48 13.34 -2.60
N GLN A 246 -13.44 14.64 -2.84
CA GLN A 246 -12.27 15.33 -3.36
C GLN A 246 -11.09 15.25 -2.40
N LEU A 247 -11.36 15.41 -1.10
CA LEU A 247 -10.36 15.26 -0.04
C LEU A 247 -9.87 13.82 0.07
N SER A 248 -10.76 12.84 -0.04
CA SER A 248 -10.40 11.41 -0.03
C SER A 248 -9.52 11.05 -1.22
N ASP A 249 -9.84 11.53 -2.42
CA ASP A 249 -9.07 11.25 -3.64
C ASP A 249 -7.67 11.86 -3.55
N LEU A 250 -7.55 13.05 -2.96
CA LEU A 250 -6.26 13.72 -2.71
C LEU A 250 -5.39 12.98 -1.70
N LEU A 251 -5.97 12.61 -0.55
CA LEU A 251 -5.29 11.83 0.48
C LEU A 251 -4.87 10.45 -0.05
N TYR A 252 -5.75 9.79 -0.80
CA TYR A 252 -5.49 8.51 -1.45
C TYR A 252 -4.30 8.60 -2.40
N TYR A 253 -4.23 9.66 -3.22
CA TYR A 253 -3.10 9.88 -4.11
C TYR A 253 -1.79 9.98 -3.33
N CYS A 254 -1.72 10.81 -2.29
CA CYS A 254 -0.51 10.96 -1.48
C CYS A 254 -0.09 9.63 -0.83
N MET A 255 -1.03 8.93 -0.19
CA MET A 255 -0.79 7.61 0.41
C MET A 255 -0.29 6.60 -0.62
N GLN A 256 -0.94 6.52 -1.79
CA GLN A 256 -0.59 5.57 -2.83
C GLN A 256 0.78 5.86 -3.44
N GLN A 257 1.12 7.12 -3.69
CA GLN A 257 2.42 7.47 -4.27
C GLN A 257 3.56 7.17 -3.30
N ILE A 258 3.42 7.51 -2.02
CA ILE A 258 4.47 7.27 -1.02
C ILE A 258 4.63 5.77 -0.76
N THR A 259 3.53 5.04 -0.59
CA THR A 259 3.57 3.58 -0.35
C THR A 259 4.09 2.77 -1.55
N LEU A 260 3.95 3.26 -2.79
CA LEU A 260 4.47 2.59 -3.99
C LEU A 260 6.00 2.44 -3.97
N HIS A 261 6.71 3.32 -3.29
CA HIS A 261 8.18 3.28 -3.22
C HIS A 261 8.68 2.30 -2.17
N ASP A 262 8.12 2.36 -0.96
CA ASP A 262 8.64 1.62 0.20
C ASP A 262 8.01 0.23 0.37
N LEU A 263 6.75 0.06 -0.06
CA LEU A 263 5.93 -1.12 0.23
C LEU A 263 5.40 -1.81 -1.04
N GLN A 264 6.17 -1.75 -2.13
CA GLN A 264 5.78 -2.32 -3.44
C GLN A 264 5.46 -3.82 -3.44
N PHE A 265 5.95 -4.57 -2.46
CA PHE A 265 5.72 -6.01 -2.32
C PHE A 265 4.31 -6.37 -1.81
N ILE A 266 3.48 -5.38 -1.47
CA ILE A 266 2.12 -5.58 -1.00
C ILE A 266 1.13 -4.66 -1.74
N ASN A 267 -0.06 -5.17 -2.06
CA ASN A 267 -1.11 -4.37 -2.68
C ASN A 267 -1.88 -3.57 -1.63
N LEU A 268 -1.58 -2.27 -1.53
CA LEU A 268 -2.21 -1.35 -0.57
C LEU A 268 -3.35 -0.51 -1.15
N LYS A 269 -3.76 -0.73 -2.41
CA LYS A 269 -4.71 0.16 -3.11
C LYS A 269 -6.04 0.31 -2.37
N GLN A 270 -6.68 -0.80 -2.00
CA GLN A 270 -7.98 -0.76 -1.33
C GLN A 270 -7.85 -0.25 0.11
N PHE A 271 -6.81 -0.70 0.82
CA PHE A 271 -6.49 -0.24 2.17
C PHE A 271 -6.29 1.28 2.23
N ASN A 272 -5.41 1.82 1.38
CA ASN A 272 -5.14 3.26 1.31
C ASN A 272 -6.41 4.06 0.94
N LYS A 273 -7.27 3.52 0.08
CA LYS A 273 -8.54 4.16 -0.28
C LYS A 273 -9.48 4.28 0.91
N GLU A 274 -9.63 3.21 1.70
CA GLU A 274 -10.47 3.20 2.90
C GLU A 274 -9.90 4.14 3.98
N GLN A 275 -8.59 4.13 4.19
CA GLN A 275 -7.92 5.01 5.15
C GLN A 275 -8.02 6.49 4.75
N ALA A 276 -7.87 6.80 3.46
CA ALA A 276 -8.05 8.16 2.94
C ALA A 276 -9.49 8.67 3.16
N GLN A 277 -10.50 7.82 2.98
CA GLN A 277 -11.90 8.16 3.24
C GLN A 277 -12.16 8.43 4.73
N GLN A 278 -11.57 7.65 5.63
CA GLN A 278 -11.68 7.85 7.08
C GLN A 278 -11.01 9.16 7.50
N MET A 279 -9.80 9.42 7.00
CA MET A 279 -9.05 10.63 7.29
C MET A 279 -9.73 11.89 6.72
N ALA A 280 -10.32 11.80 5.52
CA ALA A 280 -11.11 12.89 4.94
C ALA A 280 -12.34 13.22 5.78
N ALA A 281 -13.09 12.19 6.21
CA ALA A 281 -14.26 12.38 7.06
C ALA A 281 -13.90 13.03 8.41
N ALA A 282 -12.83 12.56 9.06
CA ALA A 282 -12.36 13.13 10.32
C ALA A 282 -11.87 14.59 10.16
N SER A 283 -11.24 14.90 9.02
CA SER A 283 -10.77 16.27 8.73
C SER A 283 -11.92 17.24 8.52
N LEU A 284 -12.97 16.84 7.80
CA LEU A 284 -14.17 17.66 7.61
C LEU A 284 -14.98 17.80 8.90
N GLN A 285 -15.06 16.74 9.72
CA GLN A 285 -15.68 16.83 11.03
C GLN A 285 -14.95 17.85 11.92
N ALA A 286 -13.62 17.80 11.96
CA ALA A 286 -12.83 18.77 12.73
C ALA A 286 -13.05 20.21 12.24
N PHE A 287 -13.12 20.41 10.92
CA PHE A 287 -13.44 21.70 10.32
C PHE A 287 -14.83 22.21 10.73
N ASN A 288 -15.87 21.37 10.60
CA ASN A 288 -17.25 21.72 10.94
C ASN A 288 -17.43 22.01 12.43
N GLU A 289 -16.70 21.31 13.30
CA GLU A 289 -16.69 21.53 14.75
C GLU A 289 -15.78 22.70 15.19
N GLN A 290 -15.10 23.36 14.25
CA GLN A 290 -14.08 24.40 14.53
C GLN A 290 -12.98 23.93 15.49
N SER A 291 -12.69 22.64 15.49
CA SER A 291 -11.67 22.04 16.34
C SER A 291 -10.33 21.95 15.60
N GLN A 292 -9.23 21.86 16.36
CA GLN A 292 -7.91 21.71 15.77
C GLN A 292 -7.78 20.32 15.11
N LEU A 293 -7.36 20.28 13.84
CA LEU A 293 -7.06 19.02 13.14
C LEU A 293 -5.95 18.27 13.88
N ARG A 294 -6.29 17.10 14.44
CA ARG A 294 -5.32 16.23 15.11
C ARG A 294 -4.60 15.32 14.11
N LEU A 295 -3.86 15.94 13.19
CA LEU A 295 -3.19 15.22 12.09
C LEU A 295 -2.25 14.11 12.60
N CYS A 296 -1.52 14.37 13.69
CA CYS A 296 -0.64 13.37 14.29
C CYS A 296 -1.39 12.13 14.78
N GLU A 297 -2.58 12.29 15.37
CA GLU A 297 -3.40 11.15 15.84
C GLU A 297 -3.93 10.34 14.65
N LEU A 298 -4.40 11.01 13.59
CA LEU A 298 -4.86 10.35 12.37
C LEU A 298 -3.74 9.56 11.68
N LEU A 299 -2.53 10.13 11.61
CA LEU A 299 -1.36 9.46 11.06
C LEU A 299 -0.88 8.31 11.96
N GLN A 300 -0.99 8.44 13.28
CA GLN A 300 -0.68 7.35 14.21
C GLN A 300 -1.67 6.18 14.08
N ASN A 301 -2.96 6.47 13.89
CA ASN A 301 -3.97 5.45 13.60
C ASN A 301 -3.70 4.75 12.27
N TYR A 302 -3.36 5.52 11.22
CA TYR A 302 -2.93 4.97 9.94
C TYR A 302 -1.68 4.09 10.10
N HIS A 303 -0.69 4.53 10.88
CA HIS A 303 0.54 3.77 11.15
C HIS A 303 0.25 2.41 11.80
N GLN A 304 -0.63 2.39 12.81
CA GLN A 304 -1.05 1.15 13.47
C GLN A 304 -1.82 0.24 12.51
N ALA A 305 -2.79 0.79 11.79
CA ALA A 305 -3.59 0.05 10.82
C ALA A 305 -2.73 -0.53 9.69
N LEU A 306 -1.76 0.24 9.17
CA LEU A 306 -0.85 -0.18 8.11
C LEU A 306 0.07 -1.31 8.60
N ASN A 307 0.64 -1.19 9.80
CA ASN A 307 1.44 -2.27 10.40
C ASN A 307 0.66 -3.57 10.52
N THR A 308 -0.54 -3.52 11.09
CA THR A 308 -1.39 -4.71 11.25
C THR A 308 -1.82 -5.28 9.91
N TYR A 309 -2.20 -4.43 8.95
CA TYR A 309 -2.59 -4.85 7.61
C TYR A 309 -1.43 -5.55 6.89
N VAL A 310 -0.25 -4.92 6.84
CA VAL A 310 0.93 -5.48 6.18
C VAL A 310 1.33 -6.82 6.80
N LEU A 311 1.44 -6.91 8.12
CA LEU A 311 1.81 -8.15 8.81
C LEU A 311 0.77 -9.27 8.57
N SER A 312 -0.52 -8.95 8.57
CA SER A 312 -1.56 -9.94 8.31
C SER A 312 -1.51 -10.46 6.87
N GLN A 313 -1.36 -9.57 5.88
CA GLN A 313 -1.33 -9.92 4.46
C GLN A 313 -0.06 -10.67 4.06
N LEU A 314 1.07 -10.40 4.72
CA LEU A 314 2.32 -11.13 4.48
C LEU A 314 2.23 -12.61 4.88
N LYS A 315 1.39 -12.94 5.88
CA LYS A 315 1.16 -14.33 6.33
C LYS A 315 0.15 -15.12 5.50
N LEU A 316 -0.60 -14.47 4.61
CA LEU A 316 -1.58 -15.14 3.76
C LEU A 316 -0.92 -15.68 2.49
N ILE A 317 -1.21 -16.93 2.16
CA ILE A 317 -0.85 -17.59 0.90
C ILE A 317 -2.12 -17.65 0.04
N ASN A 318 -2.10 -17.00 -1.13
CA ASN A 318 -3.28 -16.88 -2.02
C ASN A 318 -4.55 -16.40 -1.29
N GLY A 319 -4.40 -15.51 -0.31
CA GLY A 319 -5.51 -14.92 0.46
C GLY A 319 -6.06 -15.80 1.58
N LYS A 320 -5.43 -16.95 1.89
CA LYS A 320 -5.82 -17.85 2.99
C LYS A 320 -4.63 -18.11 3.92
N ALA A 321 -4.93 -18.40 5.19
CA ALA A 321 -3.91 -18.90 6.11
C ALA A 321 -3.47 -20.29 5.65
N TRP A 322 -2.16 -20.53 5.63
CA TRP A 322 -1.63 -21.84 5.29
C TRP A 322 -2.11 -22.86 6.33
N GLN A 323 -2.82 -23.89 5.88
CA GLN A 323 -3.23 -24.97 6.78
C GLN A 323 -2.07 -25.93 6.94
N GLN A 324 -1.41 -25.88 8.11
CA GLN A 324 -0.49 -26.92 8.57
C GLN A 324 -1.29 -28.21 8.87
N SER A 325 -1.79 -28.85 7.83
CA SER A 325 -2.27 -30.22 7.95
C SER A 325 -1.09 -31.12 7.62
N GLU A 326 -0.60 -31.87 8.62
CA GLU A 326 0.29 -32.98 8.35
C GLU A 326 -0.37 -33.86 7.28
N PRO A 327 0.35 -34.24 6.22
CA PRO A 327 -0.21 -35.14 5.24
C PRO A 327 -0.53 -36.46 5.94
N LEU A 328 -1.82 -36.72 6.18
CA LEU A 328 -2.31 -38.06 6.50
C LEU A 328 -1.87 -38.95 5.34
N LEU A 329 -0.80 -39.72 5.54
CA LEU A 329 -0.24 -40.57 4.51
C LEU A 329 -1.29 -41.60 4.08
N PRO A 330 -1.77 -41.54 2.83
CA PRO A 330 -2.65 -42.57 2.30
C PRO A 330 -1.94 -43.93 2.31
N GLN A 331 -2.62 -44.99 2.77
CA GLN A 331 -2.09 -46.36 2.70
C GLN A 331 -1.72 -46.78 1.27
N SER A 332 -2.30 -46.14 0.25
CA SER A 332 -1.99 -46.32 -1.18
C SER A 332 -0.53 -45.98 -1.54
N LEU A 333 0.13 -45.07 -0.81
CA LEU A 333 1.53 -44.67 -1.08
C LEU A 333 2.55 -45.76 -0.73
N LEU A 334 2.18 -46.78 0.06
CA LEU A 334 3.08 -47.90 0.39
C LEU A 334 3.54 -48.72 -0.83
N SER A 335 2.82 -48.62 -1.95
CA SER A 335 3.15 -49.30 -3.21
C SER A 335 4.11 -48.50 -4.11
N SER A 336 4.42 -47.24 -3.77
CA SER A 336 5.35 -46.39 -4.53
C SER A 336 6.80 -46.67 -4.13
N LEU A 337 7.69 -46.76 -5.14
CA LEU A 337 9.13 -46.96 -4.93
C LEU A 337 9.76 -45.76 -4.23
N SER A 338 9.34 -44.54 -4.58
CA SER A 338 9.78 -43.31 -3.94
C SER A 338 9.46 -43.29 -2.44
N HIS A 339 8.30 -43.81 -2.05
CA HIS A 339 7.89 -43.90 -0.65
C HIS A 339 8.64 -45.02 0.10
N LEU A 340 8.73 -46.22 -0.49
CA LEU A 340 9.42 -47.36 0.12
C LEU A 340 10.89 -47.07 0.42
N LEU A 341 11.59 -46.41 -0.51
CA LEU A 341 13.01 -46.07 -0.34
C LEU A 341 13.25 -44.87 0.59
N ASN A 342 12.22 -44.08 0.89
CA ASN A 342 12.31 -42.94 1.80
C ASN A 342 11.87 -43.28 3.24
N HIS A 343 11.24 -44.45 3.45
CA HIS A 343 10.72 -44.84 4.76
C HIS A 343 11.85 -45.16 5.76
N SER A 344 11.72 -44.71 7.01
CA SER A 344 12.76 -44.86 8.05
C SER A 344 13.16 -46.31 8.33
N LEU A 345 12.18 -47.23 8.39
CA LEU A 345 12.43 -48.67 8.56
C LEU A 345 13.24 -49.29 7.41
N VAL A 346 12.97 -48.87 6.16
CA VAL A 346 13.69 -49.34 4.96
C VAL A 346 15.06 -48.67 4.89
N ASN A 347 15.21 -47.42 5.32
CA ASN A 347 16.51 -46.76 5.40
C ASN A 347 17.40 -47.36 6.49
N GLN A 348 16.86 -47.74 7.65
CA GLN A 348 17.65 -48.43 8.69
C GLN A 348 18.04 -49.85 8.27
N THR A 349 17.12 -50.61 7.66
CA THR A 349 17.44 -51.96 7.17
C THR A 349 18.30 -51.94 5.92
N ASN A 350 18.12 -51.00 4.98
CA ASN A 350 19.01 -50.82 3.84
C ASN A 350 20.36 -50.26 4.27
N GLU A 351 20.45 -49.34 5.23
CA GLU A 351 21.74 -48.86 5.72
C GLU A 351 22.49 -49.99 6.44
N PHE A 352 21.79 -50.78 7.24
CA PHE A 352 22.34 -51.99 7.86
C PHE A 352 22.76 -53.03 6.81
N LEU A 353 21.87 -53.45 5.91
CA LEU A 353 22.14 -54.43 4.85
C LEU A 353 23.16 -53.94 3.83
N ARG A 354 23.21 -52.64 3.54
CA ARG A 354 24.20 -52.03 2.65
C ARG A 354 25.55 -51.91 3.32
N ARG A 355 25.63 -51.59 4.63
CA ARG A 355 26.89 -51.68 5.40
C ARG A 355 27.40 -53.12 5.48
N LEU A 356 26.50 -54.09 5.64
CA LEU A 356 26.82 -55.53 5.70
C LEU A 356 27.24 -56.08 4.33
N SER A 357 26.50 -55.74 3.27
CA SER A 357 26.81 -56.09 1.88
C SER A 357 28.09 -55.40 1.40
N ASP A 358 28.30 -54.13 1.75
CA ASP A 358 29.50 -53.38 1.40
C ASP A 358 30.76 -53.94 2.07
N ALA A 359 30.66 -54.35 3.35
CA ALA A 359 31.77 -54.99 4.05
C ALA A 359 32.04 -56.41 3.51
N HIS A 360 31.00 -57.17 3.21
CA HIS A 360 31.11 -58.51 2.64
C HIS A 360 31.71 -58.52 1.22
N ALA A 361 31.27 -57.60 0.36
CA ALA A 361 31.80 -57.44 -1.00
C ALA A 361 33.26 -56.97 -1.01
N PHE A 362 33.66 -56.11 -0.06
CA PHE A 362 35.03 -55.65 0.09
C PHE A 362 35.98 -56.78 0.52
N ILE A 363 35.57 -57.65 1.45
CA ILE A 363 36.37 -58.80 1.89
C ILE A 363 36.47 -59.89 0.81
N GLN A 364 35.39 -60.15 0.06
CA GLN A 364 35.46 -61.02 -1.13
C GLN A 364 36.38 -60.46 -2.21
N ALA A 365 36.36 -59.15 -2.45
CA ALA A 365 37.20 -58.51 -3.45
C ALA A 365 38.69 -58.42 -3.05
N THR A 366 39.01 -58.47 -1.75
CA THR A 366 40.38 -58.42 -1.22
C THR A 366 40.96 -59.79 -0.89
N GLY A 367 40.18 -60.87 -1.05
CA GLY A 367 40.65 -62.26 -0.92
C GLY A 367 40.83 -62.76 0.52
N PHE A 368 40.33 -62.03 1.52
CA PHE A 368 40.50 -62.40 2.93
C PHE A 368 39.48 -63.43 3.46
N ALA A 369 38.46 -63.79 2.68
CA ALA A 369 37.54 -64.88 3.02
C ALA A 369 37.80 -66.10 2.12
N THR A 370 38.34 -67.17 2.72
CA THR A 370 38.39 -68.51 2.13
C THR A 370 36.96 -69.03 1.95
N GLN A 371 36.63 -69.50 0.74
CA GLN A 371 35.28 -69.93 0.33
C GLN A 371 34.74 -71.19 1.04
N ASN A 372 35.34 -71.64 2.15
CA ASN A 372 34.87 -72.79 2.92
C ASN A 372 35.25 -72.60 4.39
N GLU A 373 34.33 -72.17 5.26
CA GLU A 373 34.39 -72.54 6.69
C GLU A 373 33.11 -72.20 7.48
N SER A 374 32.94 -72.91 8.59
CA SER A 374 31.70 -73.16 9.36
C SER A 374 30.95 -71.93 9.90
N SER A 375 29.68 -72.15 10.26
CA SER A 375 28.72 -71.18 10.83
C SER A 375 29.17 -70.45 12.11
N PHE A 376 30.21 -70.90 12.80
CA PHE A 376 30.78 -70.22 13.99
C PHE A 376 31.70 -69.05 13.62
N LEU A 377 32.44 -69.17 12.50
CA LEU A 377 33.28 -68.09 11.96
C LEU A 377 32.43 -66.97 11.35
N ALA A 378 31.24 -67.27 10.82
CA ALA A 378 30.28 -66.28 10.34
C ALA A 378 29.81 -65.29 11.42
N ILE A 379 29.73 -65.72 12.68
CA ILE A 379 29.37 -64.85 13.83
C ILE A 379 30.56 -63.96 14.23
N LEU A 380 31.78 -64.50 14.16
CA LEU A 380 33.03 -63.77 14.41
C LEU A 380 33.30 -62.73 13.31
N ASP A 381 33.01 -63.09 12.06
CA ASP A 381 33.00 -62.17 10.92
C ASP A 381 31.93 -61.10 11.09
N PHE A 382 30.71 -61.45 11.53
CA PHE A 382 29.65 -60.48 11.86
C PHE A 382 30.07 -59.46 12.93
N TYR A 383 30.77 -59.93 13.97
CA TYR A 383 31.34 -59.07 15.01
C TYR A 383 32.45 -58.16 14.47
N ASN A 384 33.35 -58.69 13.63
CA ASN A 384 34.42 -57.93 13.00
C ASN A 384 33.89 -56.92 11.95
N TYR A 385 32.87 -57.29 11.17
CA TYR A 385 32.20 -56.41 10.19
C TYR A 385 31.62 -55.15 10.85
N ASN A 386 30.99 -55.32 12.03
CA ASN A 386 30.41 -54.20 12.76
C ASN A 386 31.48 -53.33 13.44
N ARG A 387 32.59 -53.93 13.87
CA ARG A 387 33.71 -53.25 14.56
C ARG A 387 34.60 -52.43 13.63
N PHE A 388 34.82 -52.87 12.38
CA PHE A 388 35.74 -52.22 11.43
C PHE A 388 35.05 -51.42 10.29
N ALA A 389 33.73 -51.23 10.35
CA ALA A 389 32.93 -50.56 9.32
C ALA A 389 33.45 -49.15 8.92
N GLY A 390 34.00 -48.39 9.87
CA GLY A 390 34.58 -47.06 9.60
C GLY A 390 35.86 -47.12 8.75
N GLN A 391 36.75 -48.08 9.03
CA GLN A 391 37.99 -48.29 8.27
C GLN A 391 37.73 -48.91 6.90
N VAL A 392 36.69 -49.74 6.77
CA VAL A 392 36.23 -50.28 5.48
C VAL A 392 35.66 -49.17 4.59
N ALA A 393 34.93 -48.19 5.15
CA ALA A 393 34.43 -47.05 4.38
C ALA A 393 35.56 -46.15 3.86
N GLU A 394 36.60 -45.92 4.65
CA GLU A 394 37.79 -45.16 4.26
C GLU A 394 38.61 -45.91 3.21
N THR A 395 38.83 -47.21 3.40
CA THR A 395 39.54 -48.06 2.43
C THR A 395 38.74 -48.23 1.13
N LYS A 396 37.41 -48.29 1.20
CA LYS A 396 36.51 -48.26 0.03
C LYS A 396 36.53 -46.90 -0.65
N SER A 397 36.61 -45.78 0.07
CA SER A 397 36.81 -44.46 -0.52
C SER A 397 38.11 -44.42 -1.31
N ILE A 398 39.19 -44.97 -0.75
CA ILE A 398 40.50 -45.07 -1.41
C ILE A 398 40.41 -46.02 -2.62
N LEU A 399 39.86 -47.22 -2.49
CA LEU A 399 39.72 -48.19 -3.58
C LEU A 399 38.76 -47.70 -4.67
N ALA A 400 37.64 -47.09 -4.30
CA ALA A 400 36.69 -46.47 -5.22
C ALA A 400 37.31 -45.26 -5.90
N SER A 401 38.17 -44.48 -5.24
CA SER A 401 38.92 -43.39 -5.89
C SER A 401 39.95 -43.93 -6.89
N LEU A 402 40.57 -45.07 -6.59
CA LEU A 402 41.50 -45.78 -7.47
C LEU A 402 40.79 -46.45 -8.67
N LEU A 403 39.54 -46.91 -8.48
CA LEU A 403 38.71 -47.56 -9.50
C LEU A 403 37.76 -46.60 -10.22
N ASN A 404 37.57 -45.37 -9.72
CA ASN A 404 36.74 -44.33 -10.33
C ASN A 404 37.10 -44.08 -11.80
N PRO A 405 38.40 -44.08 -12.20
CA PRO A 405 38.79 -43.95 -13.60
C PRO A 405 38.31 -45.08 -14.52
N PHE A 406 37.82 -46.19 -13.97
CA PHE A 406 37.33 -47.36 -14.72
C PHE A 406 35.82 -47.57 -14.60
N LEU A 407 35.16 -46.75 -13.81
CA LEU A 407 33.73 -46.84 -13.50
C LEU A 407 32.83 -46.64 -14.74
N PRO A 408 33.18 -45.77 -15.72
CA PRO A 408 32.44 -45.67 -16.98
C PRO A 408 32.49 -46.95 -17.83
N LEU A 409 33.63 -47.66 -17.86
CA LEU A 409 33.75 -48.96 -18.53
C LEU A 409 32.81 -49.99 -17.88
N TYR A 410 32.82 -50.06 -16.56
CA TYR A 410 31.94 -50.95 -15.81
C TYR A 410 30.45 -50.70 -16.12
N PHE A 411 30.02 -49.43 -16.14
CA PHE A 411 28.63 -49.10 -16.47
C PHE A 411 28.26 -49.41 -17.93
N GLU A 412 29.18 -49.21 -18.88
CA GLU A 412 28.93 -49.61 -20.27
C GLU A 412 28.72 -51.12 -20.37
N TYR A 413 29.58 -51.94 -19.76
CA TYR A 413 29.41 -53.40 -19.74
C TYR A 413 28.12 -53.84 -19.03
N LYS A 414 27.76 -53.19 -17.92
CA LYS A 414 26.50 -53.43 -17.21
C LYS A 414 25.29 -53.07 -18.08
N ASN A 415 25.32 -51.93 -18.77
CA ASN A 415 24.24 -51.48 -19.65
C ASN A 415 24.05 -52.42 -20.84
N ILE A 416 25.15 -52.90 -21.42
CA ILE A 416 25.14 -53.91 -22.47
C ILE A 416 24.53 -55.23 -21.96
N ALA A 417 24.86 -55.63 -20.74
CA ALA A 417 24.33 -56.86 -20.15
C ALA A 417 22.81 -56.78 -19.90
N LEU A 418 22.32 -55.64 -19.42
CA LEU A 418 20.93 -55.47 -18.98
C LEU A 418 19.97 -55.05 -20.10
N TYR A 419 20.40 -54.20 -21.02
CA TYR A 419 19.47 -53.50 -21.94
C TYR A 419 19.69 -53.82 -23.42
N GLU A 420 20.88 -54.27 -23.82
CA GLU A 420 21.19 -54.52 -25.23
C GLU A 420 20.64 -55.88 -25.70
N LYS A 421 19.57 -55.82 -26.50
CA LYS A 421 18.88 -57.01 -27.03
C LYS A 421 19.52 -57.53 -28.32
N SER A 422 20.23 -56.69 -29.07
CA SER A 422 20.86 -57.09 -30.34
C SER A 422 22.22 -57.72 -30.10
N ILE A 423 22.40 -58.97 -30.55
CA ILE A 423 23.66 -59.73 -30.41
C ILE A 423 24.82 -58.99 -31.10
N PHE A 424 24.57 -58.40 -32.27
CA PHE A 424 25.59 -57.67 -33.03
C PHE A 424 26.10 -56.44 -32.26
N PHE A 425 25.19 -55.59 -31.77
CA PHE A 425 25.58 -54.40 -31.00
C PHE A 425 26.19 -54.77 -29.64
N LYS A 426 25.73 -55.86 -29.03
CA LYS A 426 26.33 -56.42 -27.81
C LYS A 426 27.80 -56.76 -28.02
N LEU A 427 28.12 -57.46 -29.11
CA LEU A 427 29.48 -57.87 -29.44
C LEU A 427 30.35 -56.66 -29.82
N TYR A 428 29.84 -55.75 -30.65
CA TYR A 428 30.54 -54.52 -31.02
C TYR A 428 30.88 -53.63 -29.81
N ARG A 429 29.89 -53.32 -28.96
CA ARG A 429 30.07 -52.43 -27.80
C ARG A 429 30.93 -53.05 -26.69
N THR A 430 30.93 -54.37 -26.58
CA THR A 430 31.78 -55.10 -25.62
C THR A 430 33.24 -55.14 -26.08
N VAL A 431 33.49 -55.35 -27.38
CA VAL A 431 34.84 -55.56 -27.90
C VAL A 431 35.56 -54.23 -28.17
N MET A 432 34.85 -53.16 -28.54
CA MET A 432 35.49 -51.88 -28.92
C MET A 432 36.37 -51.25 -27.82
N PRO A 433 35.95 -51.16 -26.55
CA PRO A 433 36.81 -50.61 -25.51
C PRO A 433 38.09 -51.45 -25.28
N ALA A 434 37.99 -52.78 -25.42
CA ALA A 434 39.15 -53.66 -25.35
C ALA A 434 40.11 -53.45 -26.54
N LEU A 435 39.57 -53.24 -27.75
CA LEU A 435 40.38 -52.91 -28.93
C LEU A 435 41.14 -51.60 -28.77
N VAL A 436 40.53 -50.57 -28.16
CA VAL A 436 41.19 -49.28 -27.88
C VAL A 436 42.37 -49.46 -26.92
N ALA A 437 42.18 -50.23 -25.84
CA ALA A 437 43.24 -50.52 -24.87
C ALA A 437 44.39 -51.33 -25.51
N VAL A 438 44.05 -52.38 -26.27
CA VAL A 438 45.02 -53.25 -26.94
C VAL A 438 45.78 -52.49 -28.03
N ALA A 439 45.12 -51.64 -28.82
CA ALA A 439 45.77 -50.81 -29.83
C ALA A 439 46.83 -49.89 -29.23
N PHE A 440 46.56 -49.31 -28.05
CA PHE A 440 47.55 -48.50 -27.34
C PHE A 440 48.72 -49.32 -26.82
N ILE A 441 48.46 -50.51 -26.25
CA ILE A 441 49.52 -51.43 -25.79
C ILE A 441 50.43 -51.83 -26.95
N ILE A 442 49.85 -52.17 -28.11
CA ILE A 442 50.60 -52.53 -29.32
C ILE A 442 51.41 -51.32 -29.82
N LEU A 443 50.84 -50.12 -29.81
CA LEU A 443 51.54 -48.89 -30.20
C LEU A 443 52.79 -48.66 -29.33
N VAL A 444 52.65 -48.76 -28.00
CA VAL A 444 53.77 -48.58 -27.08
C VAL A 444 54.79 -49.71 -27.23
N ALA A 445 54.34 -50.96 -27.39
CA ALA A 445 55.23 -52.08 -27.66
C ALA A 445 56.01 -51.89 -28.98
N ALA A 446 55.37 -51.39 -30.03
CA ALA A 446 56.01 -51.09 -31.31
C ALA A 446 57.00 -49.92 -31.22
N LEU A 447 56.73 -48.91 -30.38
CA LEU A 447 57.65 -47.80 -30.10
C LEU A 447 58.86 -48.22 -29.26
N LEU A 448 58.69 -49.21 -28.37
CA LEU A 448 59.76 -49.71 -27.51
C LEU A 448 60.56 -50.86 -28.14
N SER A 449 59.98 -51.59 -29.10
CA SER A 449 60.60 -52.71 -29.79
C SER A 449 61.98 -52.39 -30.41
N PRO A 450 62.24 -51.21 -31.02
CA PRO A 450 63.55 -50.86 -31.56
C PRO A 450 64.65 -50.66 -30.51
N LEU A 451 64.30 -50.49 -29.23
CA LEU A 451 65.26 -50.20 -28.16
C LEU A 451 65.96 -51.45 -27.59
N GLY A 452 65.55 -52.66 -28.01
CA GLY A 452 66.20 -53.91 -27.59
C GLY A 452 66.21 -54.14 -26.07
N LEU A 453 65.20 -53.61 -25.36
CA LEU A 453 65.14 -53.65 -23.91
C LEU A 453 64.97 -55.10 -23.38
N PRO A 454 65.63 -55.46 -22.27
CA PRO A 454 65.43 -56.76 -21.62
C PRO A 454 63.97 -56.92 -21.14
N GLU A 455 63.47 -58.17 -21.09
CA GLU A 455 62.08 -58.53 -20.76
C GLU A 455 61.57 -57.87 -19.47
N LEU A 456 62.46 -57.65 -18.49
CA LEU A 456 62.14 -57.00 -17.22
C LEU A 456 61.83 -55.49 -17.37
N ALA A 457 62.51 -54.80 -18.29
CA ALA A 457 62.22 -53.41 -18.63
C ALA A 457 60.93 -53.28 -19.46
N PHE A 458 60.63 -54.30 -20.27
CA PHE A 458 59.33 -54.41 -20.95
C PHE A 458 58.18 -54.57 -19.96
N ALA A 459 58.34 -55.40 -18.92
CA ALA A 459 57.35 -55.55 -17.84
C ALA A 459 57.16 -54.23 -17.04
N ALA A 460 58.24 -53.49 -16.78
CA ALA A 460 58.19 -52.19 -16.11
C ALA A 460 57.44 -51.12 -16.94
N ALA A 461 57.53 -51.17 -18.28
CA ALA A 461 56.76 -50.30 -19.16
C ALA A 461 55.32 -50.80 -19.39
N PHE A 462 55.10 -52.11 -19.35
CA PHE A 462 53.81 -52.74 -19.62
C PHE A 462 52.73 -52.36 -18.59
N ILE A 463 53.07 -52.35 -17.30
CA ILE A 463 52.10 -52.02 -16.23
C ILE A 463 51.54 -50.59 -16.42
N PRO A 464 52.37 -49.51 -16.50
CA PRO A 464 51.87 -48.17 -16.81
C PRO A 464 51.10 -48.09 -18.14
N THR A 465 51.54 -48.83 -19.17
CA THR A 465 50.89 -48.86 -20.49
C THR A 465 49.49 -49.46 -20.41
N LEU A 466 49.30 -50.51 -19.61
CA LEU A 466 47.98 -51.12 -19.37
C LEU A 466 47.05 -50.12 -18.67
N PHE A 467 47.52 -49.44 -17.63
CA PHE A 467 46.74 -48.39 -16.95
C PHE A 467 46.32 -47.26 -17.91
N ILE A 468 47.25 -46.77 -18.75
CA ILE A 468 46.94 -45.72 -19.74
C ILE A 468 45.99 -46.25 -20.83
N GLY A 469 46.18 -47.49 -21.29
CA GLY A 469 45.32 -48.13 -22.29
C GLY A 469 43.88 -48.28 -21.80
N VAL A 470 43.69 -48.70 -20.54
CA VAL A 470 42.36 -48.78 -19.92
C VAL A 470 41.79 -47.37 -19.69
N ALA A 471 42.59 -46.38 -19.29
CA ALA A 471 42.14 -45.00 -19.16
C ALA A 471 41.67 -44.39 -20.51
N LEU A 472 42.35 -44.73 -21.61
CA LEU A 472 41.94 -44.36 -22.97
C LEU A 472 40.62 -45.05 -23.36
N ALA A 473 40.43 -46.31 -23.00
CA ALA A 473 39.17 -47.01 -23.20
C ALA A 473 38.02 -46.38 -22.40
N THR A 474 38.27 -45.94 -21.16
CA THR A 474 37.30 -45.14 -20.39
C THR A 474 36.98 -43.83 -21.10
N ASN A 475 37.99 -43.08 -21.54
CA ASN A 475 37.79 -41.82 -22.25
C ASN A 475 37.01 -42.00 -23.56
N TYR A 476 37.22 -43.11 -24.26
CA TYR A 476 36.42 -43.47 -25.43
C TYR A 476 34.94 -43.65 -25.07
N VAL A 477 34.62 -44.42 -24.02
CA VAL A 477 33.23 -44.61 -23.57
C VAL A 477 32.60 -43.28 -23.20
N LEU A 478 33.31 -42.45 -22.44
CA LEU A 478 32.84 -41.11 -22.04
C LEU A 478 32.58 -40.21 -23.25
N LEU A 479 33.49 -40.20 -24.23
CA LEU A 479 33.35 -39.40 -25.43
C LEU A 479 32.17 -39.89 -26.29
N LYS A 480 32.03 -41.22 -26.46
CA LYS A 480 30.92 -41.85 -27.17
C LYS A 480 29.59 -41.48 -26.52
N ASP A 481 29.46 -41.62 -25.19
CA ASP A 481 28.24 -41.29 -24.47
C ASP A 481 27.93 -39.78 -24.52
N LYS A 482 28.95 -38.93 -24.45
CA LYS A 482 28.79 -37.48 -24.60
C LYS A 482 28.31 -37.09 -25.98
N ILE A 483 28.84 -37.72 -27.04
CA ILE A 483 28.39 -37.49 -28.42
C ILE A 483 26.96 -38.01 -28.60
N TYR A 484 26.65 -39.21 -28.12
CA TYR A 484 25.31 -39.80 -28.21
C TYR A 484 24.28 -38.93 -27.49
N ASN A 485 24.53 -38.56 -26.23
CA ASN A 485 23.64 -37.70 -25.46
C ASN A 485 23.53 -36.30 -26.08
N GLY A 486 24.64 -35.71 -26.55
CA GLY A 486 24.61 -34.41 -27.22
C GLY A 486 23.82 -34.41 -28.52
N LEU A 487 23.94 -35.44 -29.35
CA LEU A 487 23.14 -35.61 -30.58
C LEU A 487 21.66 -35.85 -30.25
N ARG A 488 21.40 -36.63 -29.22
CA ARG A 488 20.04 -36.90 -28.73
C ARG A 488 19.38 -35.62 -28.21
N GLU A 489 20.08 -34.85 -27.39
CA GLU A 489 19.62 -33.55 -26.90
C GLU A 489 19.39 -32.57 -28.05
N PHE A 490 20.29 -32.52 -29.03
CA PHE A 490 20.13 -31.70 -30.23
C PHE A 490 18.87 -32.08 -31.02
N TYR A 491 18.63 -33.38 -31.24
CA TYR A 491 17.46 -33.87 -31.99
C TYR A 491 16.12 -33.51 -31.32
N TYR A 492 16.08 -33.47 -29.99
CA TYR A 492 14.87 -33.16 -29.21
C TYR A 492 14.82 -31.70 -28.72
N ASP A 493 15.70 -30.80 -29.17
CA ASP A 493 15.78 -29.40 -28.69
C ASP A 493 16.00 -29.26 -27.17
N GLY A 494 16.79 -30.14 -26.58
CA GLY A 494 17.35 -30.02 -25.24
C GLY A 494 17.15 -31.23 -24.30
N PRO A 495 17.79 -31.20 -23.12
CA PRO A 495 17.87 -32.35 -22.21
C PRO A 495 16.55 -32.75 -21.52
N TYR A 496 15.54 -31.87 -21.52
CA TYR A 496 14.24 -32.11 -20.89
C TYR A 496 13.07 -32.22 -21.90
N ASN A 497 13.41 -32.27 -23.18
CA ASN A 497 12.45 -32.46 -24.27
C ASN A 497 12.54 -33.88 -24.87
N ILE A 498 13.46 -34.71 -24.37
CA ILE A 498 13.57 -36.13 -24.69
C ILE A 498 12.33 -36.92 -24.21
N PRO A 499 12.02 -38.08 -24.82
CA PRO A 499 10.80 -38.85 -24.53
C PRO A 499 10.57 -39.16 -23.05
N GLU A 500 11.64 -39.35 -22.27
CA GLU A 500 11.58 -39.65 -20.83
C GLU A 500 11.02 -38.50 -19.98
N PHE A 501 10.98 -37.29 -20.51
CA PHE A 501 10.42 -36.09 -19.87
C PHE A 501 9.18 -35.55 -20.61
N GLN A 502 8.66 -36.26 -21.62
CA GLN A 502 7.44 -35.86 -22.31
C GLN A 502 6.20 -36.31 -21.54
N ILE A 503 5.06 -35.64 -21.75
CA ILE A 503 3.81 -36.04 -21.12
C ILE A 503 3.31 -37.29 -21.85
N ASN A 504 3.09 -38.37 -21.11
CA ASN A 504 2.58 -39.62 -21.66
C ASN A 504 1.10 -39.84 -21.29
N GLN A 505 0.50 -40.90 -21.85
CA GLN A 505 -0.92 -41.20 -21.65
C GLN A 505 -1.27 -41.44 -20.17
N ARG A 506 -0.34 -42.00 -19.39
CA ARG A 506 -0.52 -42.23 -17.96
C ARG A 506 -0.67 -40.91 -17.21
N MET A 507 0.20 -39.94 -17.47
CA MET A 507 0.10 -38.60 -16.88
C MET A 507 -1.19 -37.89 -17.30
N LEU A 508 -1.59 -37.97 -18.58
CA LEU A 508 -2.87 -37.40 -19.03
C LEU A 508 -4.07 -38.02 -18.31
N THR A 509 -4.02 -39.33 -18.06
CA THR A 509 -5.09 -40.04 -17.34
C THR A 509 -5.10 -39.70 -15.85
N ALA A 510 -3.92 -39.56 -15.23
CA ALA A 510 -3.77 -39.21 -13.81
C ALA A 510 -4.20 -37.78 -13.49
N PHE A 511 -3.84 -36.81 -14.33
CA PHE A 511 -4.12 -35.38 -14.10
C PHE A 511 -5.33 -34.86 -14.88
N LYS A 512 -6.03 -35.71 -15.66
CA LYS A 512 -7.25 -35.44 -16.45
C LYS A 512 -7.07 -34.46 -17.62
N ASP A 513 -6.17 -33.49 -17.53
CA ASP A 513 -5.95 -32.47 -18.56
C ASP A 513 -4.46 -32.24 -18.88
N LEU A 514 -4.21 -31.83 -20.14
CA LEU A 514 -2.85 -31.56 -20.63
C LEU A 514 -2.20 -30.37 -19.91
N LYS A 515 -2.99 -29.39 -19.46
CA LYS A 515 -2.46 -28.16 -18.84
C LYS A 515 -1.88 -28.49 -17.46
N THR A 516 -2.63 -29.15 -16.59
CA THR A 516 -2.15 -29.59 -15.26
C THR A 516 -0.99 -30.58 -15.39
N ALA A 517 -1.06 -31.55 -16.31
CA ALA A 517 0.05 -32.47 -16.55
C ALA A 517 1.34 -31.74 -16.99
N ASN A 518 1.21 -30.65 -17.76
CA ASN A 518 2.34 -29.82 -18.17
C ASN A 518 2.87 -28.94 -17.03
N GLU A 519 2.01 -28.43 -16.15
CA GLU A 519 2.42 -27.70 -14.94
C GLU A 519 3.19 -28.62 -13.98
N VAL A 520 2.73 -29.85 -13.78
CA VAL A 520 3.44 -30.90 -13.03
C VAL A 520 4.81 -31.21 -13.66
N LYS A 521 4.85 -31.40 -14.98
CA LYS A 521 6.11 -31.61 -15.71
C LYS A 521 7.09 -30.44 -15.48
N LYS A 522 6.61 -29.20 -15.61
CA LYS A 522 7.43 -27.99 -15.41
C LYS A 522 8.00 -27.94 -13.99
N TYR A 523 7.17 -28.20 -12.98
CA TYR A 523 7.60 -28.28 -11.58
C TYR A 523 8.76 -29.26 -11.38
N TYR A 524 8.60 -30.53 -11.81
CA TYR A 524 9.66 -31.53 -11.65
C TYR A 524 10.94 -31.18 -12.41
N ILE A 525 10.83 -30.66 -13.64
CA ILE A 525 12.01 -30.24 -14.41
C ILE A 525 12.74 -29.09 -13.72
N GLN A 526 12.02 -28.11 -13.17
CA GLN A 526 12.61 -26.98 -12.46
C GLN A 526 13.32 -27.42 -11.18
N GLU A 527 12.71 -28.32 -10.40
CA GLU A 527 13.32 -28.90 -9.21
C GLU A 527 14.58 -29.73 -9.55
N LEU A 528 14.51 -30.56 -10.60
CA LEU A 528 15.66 -31.34 -11.07
C LEU A 528 16.81 -30.43 -11.52
N LYS A 529 16.53 -29.37 -12.29
CA LYS A 529 17.53 -28.38 -12.71
C LYS A 529 18.19 -27.72 -11.50
N THR A 530 17.39 -27.27 -10.54
CA THR A 530 17.88 -26.62 -9.32
C THR A 530 18.81 -27.54 -8.55
N CYS A 531 18.43 -28.81 -8.36
CA CYS A 531 19.29 -29.80 -7.70
C CYS A 531 20.58 -30.07 -8.48
N ILE A 532 20.53 -30.17 -9.81
CA ILE A 532 21.70 -30.39 -10.66
C ILE A 532 22.65 -29.20 -10.64
N ASP A 533 22.14 -27.97 -10.63
CA ASP A 533 22.98 -26.77 -10.60
C ASP A 533 23.63 -26.56 -9.23
N LEU A 534 22.92 -26.89 -8.14
CA LEU A 534 23.52 -26.98 -6.80
C LEU A 534 24.61 -28.06 -6.75
N ASP A 535 24.40 -29.22 -7.38
CA ASP A 535 25.40 -30.29 -7.44
C ASP A 535 26.65 -29.85 -8.21
N LYS A 536 26.49 -29.17 -9.36
CA LYS A 536 27.61 -28.55 -10.09
C LYS A 536 28.37 -27.54 -9.23
N PHE A 537 27.65 -26.71 -8.48
CA PHE A 537 28.24 -25.75 -7.55
C PHE A 537 29.12 -26.46 -6.51
N TYR A 538 28.60 -27.49 -5.84
CA TYR A 538 29.38 -28.28 -4.87
C TYR A 538 30.57 -29.00 -5.50
N GLN A 539 30.40 -29.58 -6.69
CA GLN A 539 31.48 -30.24 -7.43
C GLN A 539 32.60 -29.26 -7.83
N SER A 540 32.26 -28.02 -8.18
CA SER A 540 33.23 -26.97 -8.52
C SER A 540 34.05 -26.53 -7.29
N LYS A 541 33.42 -26.36 -6.13
CA LYS A 541 34.09 -26.07 -4.85
C LYS A 541 34.93 -27.24 -4.33
N LYS A 542 34.46 -28.49 -4.52
CA LYS A 542 35.22 -29.70 -4.17
C LYS A 542 36.55 -29.78 -4.90
N LYS A 543 36.61 -29.37 -6.17
CA LYS A 543 37.86 -29.30 -6.95
C LYS A 543 38.85 -28.25 -6.43
N GLN A 544 38.37 -27.27 -5.67
CA GLN A 544 39.18 -26.25 -5.00
C GLN A 544 39.61 -26.67 -3.58
N GLY A 545 39.14 -27.81 -3.07
CA GLY A 545 39.52 -28.37 -1.77
C GLY A 545 38.79 -27.77 -0.55
N ILE A 546 37.72 -26.99 -0.77
CA ILE A 546 37.08 -26.16 0.27
C ILE A 546 35.58 -26.48 0.30
N LEU A 547 35.18 -27.52 1.02
CA LEU A 547 33.78 -27.71 1.41
C LEU A 547 33.70 -27.71 2.94
N THR A 548 32.85 -26.85 3.50
CA THR A 548 32.58 -26.84 4.95
C THR A 548 31.74 -28.07 5.35
N THR A 549 31.69 -28.40 6.64
CA THR A 549 30.84 -29.48 7.16
C THR A 549 29.36 -29.28 6.85
N GLU A 550 28.89 -28.03 6.89
CA GLU A 550 27.55 -27.62 6.49
C GLU A 550 27.31 -27.84 5.00
N GLU A 551 28.25 -27.46 4.14
CA GLU A 551 28.14 -27.69 2.69
C GLU A 551 28.16 -29.17 2.32
N ILE A 552 28.92 -30.00 3.06
CA ILE A 552 28.91 -31.47 2.89
C ILE A 552 27.54 -32.04 3.26
N ALA A 553 26.94 -31.57 4.36
CA ALA A 553 25.60 -31.99 4.77
C ALA A 553 24.54 -31.56 3.73
N ALA A 554 24.59 -30.31 3.27
CA ALA A 554 23.70 -29.79 2.23
C ALA A 554 23.86 -30.53 0.89
N HIS A 555 25.07 -30.88 0.49
CA HIS A 555 25.33 -31.70 -0.69
C HIS A 555 24.73 -33.11 -0.56
N LYS A 556 24.85 -33.74 0.62
CA LYS A 556 24.22 -35.05 0.88
C LYS A 556 22.69 -34.95 0.80
N GLU A 557 22.10 -33.92 1.38
CA GLU A 557 20.66 -33.68 1.33
C GLU A 557 20.18 -33.43 -0.11
N ASN A 558 20.89 -32.59 -0.86
CA ASN A 558 20.60 -32.31 -2.27
C ASN A 558 20.69 -33.59 -3.13
N THR A 559 21.69 -34.45 -2.89
CA THR A 559 21.82 -35.75 -3.57
C THR A 559 20.63 -36.66 -3.27
N ALA A 560 20.20 -36.72 -2.00
CA ALA A 560 19.02 -37.48 -1.62
C ALA A 560 17.73 -36.92 -2.25
N LYS A 561 17.57 -35.60 -2.27
CA LYS A 561 16.43 -34.91 -2.92
C LYS A 561 16.40 -35.20 -4.43
N LEU A 562 17.54 -35.15 -5.11
CA LEU A 562 17.67 -35.45 -6.53
C LEU A 562 17.26 -36.90 -6.85
N ASN A 563 17.76 -37.86 -6.07
CA ASN A 563 17.38 -39.27 -6.24
C ASN A 563 15.88 -39.50 -6.00
N LEU A 564 15.33 -38.85 -4.98
CA LEU A 564 13.89 -38.93 -4.68
C LEU A 564 13.04 -38.34 -5.82
N LEU A 565 13.46 -37.20 -6.40
CA LEU A 565 12.78 -36.60 -7.56
C LEU A 565 12.78 -37.54 -8.77
N TYR A 566 13.88 -38.23 -9.06
CA TYR A 566 13.92 -39.23 -10.14
C TYR A 566 13.00 -40.42 -9.88
N LEU A 567 12.93 -40.89 -8.63
CA LEU A 567 12.05 -42.00 -8.25
C LEU A 567 10.57 -41.60 -8.34
N GLU A 568 10.21 -40.41 -7.87
CA GLU A 568 8.85 -39.88 -7.99
C GLU A 568 8.47 -39.67 -9.45
N TRP A 569 9.36 -39.09 -10.26
CA TRP A 569 9.13 -38.93 -11.70
C TRP A 569 8.91 -40.30 -12.37
N TYR A 570 9.70 -41.31 -12.01
CA TYR A 570 9.49 -42.67 -12.49
C TYR A 570 8.13 -43.23 -12.07
N ASP A 571 7.71 -43.06 -10.81
CA ASP A 571 6.42 -43.53 -10.31
C ASP A 571 5.22 -42.86 -11.01
N ILE A 572 5.35 -41.58 -11.33
CA ILE A 572 4.33 -40.78 -12.03
C ILE A 572 4.30 -41.14 -13.52
N HIS A 573 5.47 -41.16 -14.17
CA HIS A 573 5.58 -41.27 -15.62
C HIS A 573 5.68 -42.73 -16.11
N SER A 574 6.56 -43.54 -15.56
CA SER A 574 7.01 -44.80 -16.19
C SER A 574 6.62 -46.09 -15.44
N ASN A 575 6.18 -45.99 -14.18
CA ASN A 575 5.88 -47.16 -13.36
C ASN A 575 4.52 -47.77 -13.71
N ASN A 576 4.52 -48.76 -14.60
CA ASN A 576 3.31 -49.47 -15.01
C ASN A 576 2.70 -50.37 -13.92
N GLU A 577 3.45 -50.70 -12.87
CA GLU A 577 3.00 -51.55 -11.76
C GLU A 577 2.19 -50.75 -10.72
N LEU A 578 2.42 -49.44 -10.64
CA LEU A 578 1.70 -48.53 -9.75
C LEU A 578 0.40 -48.06 -10.42
N SER A 579 -0.73 -47.99 -9.69
CA SER A 579 -1.97 -47.42 -10.23
C SER A 579 -1.79 -45.94 -10.60
N TYR A 580 -2.32 -45.51 -11.74
CA TYR A 580 -2.28 -44.11 -12.19
C TYR A 580 -3.00 -43.16 -11.22
N THR A 581 -3.96 -43.67 -10.43
CA THR A 581 -4.72 -42.91 -9.43
C THR A 581 -3.86 -42.42 -8.25
N ILE A 582 -2.68 -43.01 -8.06
CA ILE A 582 -1.75 -42.69 -6.96
C ILE A 582 -0.81 -41.52 -7.37
N ALA A 583 -0.59 -41.32 -8.67
CA ALA A 583 0.33 -40.28 -9.15
C ALA A 583 -0.02 -38.86 -8.67
N PRO A 584 -1.29 -38.42 -8.60
CA PRO A 584 -1.66 -37.15 -7.99
C PRO A 584 -1.32 -37.06 -6.50
N GLU A 585 -1.48 -38.15 -5.74
CA GLU A 585 -1.19 -38.18 -4.29
C GLU A 585 0.30 -37.97 -4.00
N ILE A 586 1.18 -38.53 -4.84
CA ILE A 586 2.65 -38.36 -4.73
C ILE A 586 3.02 -36.87 -4.82
N ILE A 587 2.53 -36.18 -5.85
CA ILE A 587 2.79 -34.75 -6.03
C ILE A 587 2.17 -33.92 -4.93
N LEU A 588 0.91 -34.17 -4.57
CA LEU A 588 0.22 -33.43 -3.53
C LEU A 588 0.96 -33.52 -2.20
N THR A 589 1.48 -34.70 -1.86
CA THR A 589 2.28 -34.91 -0.65
C THR A 589 3.56 -34.08 -0.69
N ARG A 590 4.27 -34.05 -1.83
CA ARG A 590 5.48 -33.24 -2.00
C ARG A 590 5.18 -31.74 -1.96
N LEU A 591 4.21 -31.25 -2.73
CA LEU A 591 3.85 -29.83 -2.76
C LEU A 591 3.41 -29.32 -1.39
N LYS A 592 2.66 -30.12 -0.62
CA LYS A 592 2.30 -29.76 0.76
C LYS A 592 3.51 -29.71 1.68
N LYS A 593 4.43 -30.68 1.56
CA LYS A 593 5.67 -30.71 2.36
C LYS A 593 6.57 -29.53 2.04
N GLU A 594 6.85 -29.27 0.77
CA GLU A 594 7.71 -28.16 0.35
C GLU A 594 7.02 -26.81 0.59
N GLY A 595 5.69 -26.71 0.41
CA GLY A 595 4.92 -25.51 0.78
C GLY A 595 4.94 -25.24 2.28
N CYS A 596 4.87 -26.26 3.13
CA CYS A 596 5.04 -26.10 4.57
C CYS A 596 6.45 -25.59 4.93
N LYS A 597 7.50 -26.12 4.28
CA LYS A 597 8.87 -25.63 4.48
C LYS A 597 9.04 -24.18 4.04
N GLU A 598 8.53 -23.81 2.87
CA GLU A 598 8.61 -22.43 2.38
C GLU A 598 7.79 -21.48 3.27
N TYR A 599 6.64 -21.92 3.79
CA TYR A 599 5.86 -21.14 4.75
C TYR A 599 6.57 -20.97 6.11
N GLN A 600 7.26 -22.01 6.61
CA GLN A 600 8.08 -21.89 7.82
C GLN A 600 9.28 -20.96 7.60
N ALA A 601 9.92 -21.04 6.43
CA ALA A 601 11.01 -20.13 6.05
C ALA A 601 10.51 -18.70 5.90
N LEU A 602 9.29 -18.49 5.38
CA LEU A 602 8.60 -17.20 5.34
C LEU A 602 8.42 -16.63 6.74
N GLU A 603 7.90 -17.42 7.70
CA GLU A 603 7.71 -16.96 9.07
C GLU A 603 9.02 -16.59 9.75
N ALA A 604 10.05 -17.43 9.61
CA ALA A 604 11.39 -17.15 10.16
C ALA A 604 12.03 -15.90 9.55
N ALA A 605 11.96 -15.75 8.22
CA ALA A 605 12.48 -14.59 7.51
C ALA A 605 11.73 -13.31 7.93
N LEU A 606 10.40 -13.37 8.01
CA LEU A 606 9.56 -12.25 8.45
C LEU A 606 9.88 -11.82 9.88
N GLU A 607 10.10 -12.76 10.80
CA GLU A 607 10.51 -12.46 12.18
C GLU A 607 11.88 -11.80 12.24
N SER A 608 12.84 -12.27 11.43
CA SER A 608 14.20 -11.70 11.38
C SER A 608 14.22 -10.28 10.79
N GLU A 609 13.37 -10.00 9.81
CA GLU A 609 13.30 -8.71 9.09
C GLU A 609 12.24 -7.76 9.67
N LEU A 610 11.55 -8.15 10.75
CA LEU A 610 10.42 -7.41 11.33
C LEU A 610 10.78 -5.98 11.77
N GLY A 611 12.00 -5.78 12.25
CA GLY A 611 12.51 -4.46 12.63
C GLY A 611 12.66 -3.52 11.43
N GLU A 612 13.24 -4.01 10.34
CA GLU A 612 13.43 -3.26 9.10
C GLU A 612 12.08 -2.94 8.44
N LEU A 613 11.16 -3.90 8.41
CA LEU A 613 9.79 -3.70 7.91
C LEU A 613 9.07 -2.59 8.68
N LYS A 614 9.11 -2.62 10.02
CA LYS A 614 8.51 -1.57 10.87
C LYS A 614 9.18 -0.22 10.65
N SER A 615 10.49 -0.18 10.45
CA SER A 615 11.20 1.06 10.14
C SER A 615 10.79 1.63 8.78
N SER A 616 10.61 0.79 7.77
CA SER A 616 10.13 1.19 6.45
C SER A 616 8.71 1.75 6.53
N ILE A 617 7.80 1.07 7.23
CA ILE A 617 6.44 1.58 7.49
C ILE A 617 6.47 2.92 8.24
N HIS A 618 7.34 3.05 9.25
CA HIS A 618 7.48 4.30 9.98
C HIS A 618 7.99 5.44 9.09
N GLN A 619 8.95 5.16 8.20
CA GLN A 619 9.47 6.12 7.23
C GLN A 619 8.37 6.56 6.24
N THR A 620 7.59 5.64 5.70
CA THR A 620 6.43 5.95 4.84
C THR A 620 5.43 6.88 5.53
N VAL A 621 5.13 6.65 6.82
CA VAL A 621 4.24 7.52 7.60
C VAL A 621 4.87 8.89 7.86
N ASN A 622 6.17 8.94 8.17
CA ASN A 622 6.90 10.19 8.35
C ASN A 622 6.96 11.01 7.05
N ASP A 623 7.07 10.36 5.89
CA ASP A 623 7.06 11.00 4.57
C ASP A 623 5.68 11.58 4.25
N LEU A 624 4.61 10.88 4.64
CA LEU A 624 3.24 11.40 4.60
C LEU A 624 3.09 12.62 5.51
N GLU A 625 3.56 12.53 6.76
CA GLU A 625 3.52 13.64 7.71
C GLU A 625 4.29 14.86 7.20
N ALA A 626 5.50 14.63 6.68
CA ALA A 626 6.36 15.68 6.15
C ALA A 626 5.74 16.32 4.90
N THR A 627 5.07 15.54 4.05
CA THR A 627 4.33 16.04 2.89
C THR A 627 3.17 16.93 3.35
N PHE A 628 2.39 16.49 4.34
CA PHE A 628 1.25 17.25 4.85
C PHE A 628 1.69 18.55 5.56
N ARG A 629 2.72 18.50 6.41
CA ARG A 629 3.26 19.67 7.13
C ARG A 629 4.01 20.66 6.23
N ALA A 630 4.73 20.18 5.20
CA ALA A 630 5.45 21.08 4.29
C ALA A 630 4.52 22.02 3.52
N GLN A 631 3.27 21.58 3.30
CA GLN A 631 2.27 22.38 2.60
C GLN A 631 1.66 23.47 3.46
N GLU A 632 1.53 23.24 4.78
CA GLU A 632 1.15 24.28 5.75
C GLU A 632 2.12 25.48 5.71
N LEU A 633 3.42 25.19 5.56
CA LEU A 633 4.49 26.18 5.50
C LEU A 633 4.60 26.89 4.14
N GLN A 634 4.22 26.24 3.03
CA GLN A 634 4.23 26.87 1.70
C GLN A 634 2.99 27.76 1.46
N ALA A 635 1.85 27.41 2.04
CA ALA A 635 0.63 28.22 1.96
C ALA A 635 0.76 29.60 2.65
N THR A 636 1.72 29.76 3.56
CA THR A 636 1.99 31.03 4.27
C THR A 636 2.91 31.98 3.50
N VAL A 637 3.60 31.53 2.44
CA VAL A 637 4.76 32.27 1.87
C VAL A 637 4.59 32.69 0.40
N SER A 638 3.66 32.13 -0.39
CA SER A 638 3.60 32.47 -1.84
C SER A 638 2.23 32.30 -2.51
N SER A 639 1.77 33.37 -3.17
CA SER A 639 0.60 33.44 -4.08
C SER A 639 0.90 32.95 -5.50
N THR A 640 1.80 31.98 -5.66
CA THR A 640 2.19 31.42 -6.97
C THR A 640 1.76 29.96 -7.08
N VAL A 641 1.05 29.68 -8.18
CA VAL A 641 0.52 28.40 -8.67
C VAL A 641 1.31 27.18 -8.19
N GLN A 642 0.70 26.40 -7.29
CA GLN A 642 1.29 25.20 -6.71
C GLN A 642 1.13 23.99 -7.63
N GLN A 643 2.23 23.25 -7.83
CA GLN A 643 2.30 22.01 -8.61
C GLN A 643 1.65 20.83 -7.86
N ALA A 644 1.81 19.60 -8.37
CA ALA A 644 1.47 18.40 -7.60
C ALA A 644 2.11 18.44 -6.22
N PRO A 645 1.46 17.86 -5.19
CA PRO A 645 1.98 17.95 -3.84
C PRO A 645 3.43 17.48 -3.86
N ALA A 646 4.36 18.34 -3.40
CA ALA A 646 5.77 18.02 -3.38
C ALA A 646 6.00 16.88 -2.39
N LEU A 647 5.89 15.64 -2.89
CA LEU A 647 6.03 14.44 -2.11
C LEU A 647 7.45 14.43 -1.55
N LYS A 648 7.57 14.51 -0.22
CA LYS A 648 8.85 14.34 0.45
C LYS A 648 9.12 12.85 0.56
N ILE A 649 9.59 12.28 -0.54
CA ILE A 649 9.98 10.88 -0.62
C ILE A 649 11.45 10.82 -0.22
N HIS A 650 11.74 10.25 0.96
CA HIS A 650 13.13 9.93 1.30
C HIS A 650 13.56 8.73 0.49
N TYR A 651 14.06 8.98 -0.72
CA TYR A 651 14.63 7.93 -1.57
C TYR A 651 15.88 7.35 -0.88
N THR A 652 15.73 6.22 -0.22
CA THR A 652 16.83 5.39 0.24
C THR A 652 17.25 4.48 -0.92
N PRO A 653 18.42 4.67 -1.56
CA PRO A 653 18.86 3.89 -2.72
C PRO A 653 19.18 2.42 -2.41
N CYS A 654 18.83 1.91 -1.23
CA CYS A 654 19.16 0.57 -0.76
C CYS A 654 17.91 -0.20 -0.35
N LEU A 655 17.19 -0.71 -1.35
CA LEU A 655 16.73 -2.10 -1.44
C LEU A 655 16.45 -2.81 -0.10
N PHE A 656 15.38 -2.46 0.61
CA PHE A 656 14.70 -3.51 1.37
C PHE A 656 14.09 -4.46 0.35
N LYS A 657 14.81 -5.52 0.01
CA LYS A 657 14.36 -6.65 -0.79
C LYS A 657 14.11 -7.77 0.19
N PRO A 658 12.90 -7.87 0.74
CA PRO A 658 12.66 -8.79 1.83
C PRO A 658 12.86 -10.21 1.36
N SER A 659 13.68 -10.99 2.06
CA SER A 659 13.94 -12.38 1.69
C SER A 659 12.66 -13.23 1.78
N PHE A 660 11.74 -12.83 2.65
CA PHE A 660 10.43 -13.46 2.84
C PHE A 660 9.56 -13.44 1.57
N VAL A 661 9.75 -12.48 0.65
CA VAL A 661 8.94 -12.39 -0.58
C VAL A 661 9.14 -13.60 -1.48
N ALA A 662 10.39 -14.07 -1.63
CA ALA A 662 10.70 -15.24 -2.44
C ALA A 662 10.06 -16.52 -1.86
N HIS A 663 10.05 -16.64 -0.54
CA HIS A 663 9.39 -17.76 0.16
C HIS A 663 7.86 -17.70 -0.02
N LYS A 664 7.27 -16.51 0.06
CA LYS A 664 5.83 -16.30 -0.19
C LYS A 664 5.44 -16.69 -1.61
N GLU A 665 6.15 -16.18 -2.62
CA GLU A 665 5.86 -16.44 -4.03
C GLU A 665 5.90 -17.93 -4.36
N LYS A 666 6.91 -18.65 -3.83
CA LYS A 666 7.00 -20.11 -3.99
C LYS A 666 5.87 -20.86 -3.30
N ALA A 667 5.52 -20.49 -2.06
CA ALA A 667 4.40 -21.11 -1.36
C ALA A 667 3.07 -20.87 -2.10
N GLU A 668 2.88 -19.69 -2.69
CA GLU A 668 1.73 -19.38 -3.55
C GLU A 668 1.71 -20.19 -4.85
N GLU A 669 2.87 -20.42 -5.47
CA GLU A 669 3.01 -21.28 -6.66
C GLU A 669 2.63 -22.73 -6.34
N TYR A 670 3.09 -23.28 -5.22
CA TYR A 670 2.75 -24.64 -4.79
C TYR A 670 1.27 -24.79 -4.46
N ASP A 671 0.67 -23.82 -3.76
CA ASP A 671 -0.77 -23.83 -3.45
C ASP A 671 -1.63 -23.76 -4.72
N LYS A 672 -1.26 -22.92 -5.70
CA LYS A 672 -1.93 -22.88 -7.01
C LYS A 672 -1.93 -24.24 -7.70
N LEU A 673 -0.79 -24.93 -7.68
CA LEU A 673 -0.66 -26.25 -8.30
C LEU A 673 -1.44 -27.33 -7.50
N ILE A 674 -1.47 -27.25 -6.17
CA ILE A 674 -2.31 -28.12 -5.33
C ILE A 674 -3.79 -27.97 -5.70
N ILE A 675 -4.28 -26.74 -5.83
CA ILE A 675 -5.67 -26.44 -6.23
C ILE A 675 -5.97 -26.98 -7.62
N ALA A 676 -5.03 -26.86 -8.57
CA ALA A 676 -5.20 -27.39 -9.92
C ALA A 676 -5.31 -28.93 -9.95
N ILE A 677 -4.55 -29.63 -9.09
CA ILE A 677 -4.56 -31.10 -9.00
C ILE A 677 -5.77 -31.62 -8.21
N GLN A 678 -6.27 -30.86 -7.23
CA GLN A 678 -7.49 -31.15 -6.46
C GLN A 678 -8.64 -30.21 -6.86
N PRO A 679 -9.21 -30.31 -8.07
CA PRO A 679 -10.39 -29.52 -8.39
C PRO A 679 -11.50 -29.93 -7.42
N SER A 680 -12.05 -28.92 -6.74
CA SER A 680 -13.13 -29.02 -5.74
C SER A 680 -14.20 -30.02 -6.15
N ALA A 681 -14.50 -30.95 -5.24
CA ALA A 681 -15.66 -31.83 -5.29
C ALA A 681 -16.98 -31.05 -5.32
#